data_AF-A0A8B6G1R8-F1
#
_entry.id   AF-A0A8B6G1R8-F1
#
_cell.length_a   1.000
_cell.length_b   1.000
_cell.length_c   1.000
_cell.angle_alpha   90.00
_cell.angle_beta   90.00
_cell.angle_gamma   90.00
#
_symmetry.space_group_name_H-M   'P 1'
#
loop_
_entity.id
_entity.type
_entity.pdbx_description
1 polymer ?
#
loop_
_entity_poly.entity_id
_entity_poly.type
_entity_poly.pdbx_seq_one_letter_code
_entity_poly.pdbx_strand_id
1 'polypeptide(L)'
;MWKASIVTVLGFFFVFASAQQQQFNSACLAGFDKAFRKCFETNGGFTLDLVFSIITNGTSGPLPQNTNKEQLITKVCSSRESIGKCVGPIPGSLTSLKCTDQENQMMQNTLQSTGRALGGLCDGDAVEGQMPPCLAKFDKKFRACMTEKKIIAENFFKLLSNTSDGTGMTMQQLNNTTCSSGMQQVIVQCASGTLQSLTSNKECTQQESFMVGQTLQNMMATYQSICTGKPIIGPGGAPSECIIKFETDLNQCSMDEMKIPVPDLMMLLTKGQVPQGQDMSQLNQTICKNFQKFELCGKSAVANSGCTQRDLLITEGTFANMVITVGSYCHDTSVPGACMLTLQQQFKKCFAENGVDAKKYFQSVSQHKGALLGTSKAEAEEYCSKRHALYICMTKVIHQCPGAEQTMSMTGFDLAAMERSVGMLCADIPEYLLGLKCFEKPTAKASTCTSDMAKGITSISAKQMKNGLSMEGFFNDFCDVRVKQVQCDASAWPTCDPKAVLLKRKFECHMLPTRCHEVNEDEIRQICPEEAILQADKCVADVKQNIKMCLDDYNIDPDIFLVNITHDRTKILGTRNIAQKFCQNRKQVYKCIRDTITNCPGAKEKLSRWGHQQNLLEDALNIVCSDLNVYAQGVTCMPDSAVQTCVKQSENRLGTFFNQADKMSNGEYFRNFCEVKLDHMQCDIDAMRKQKCSDATIGLKTEFECKLIQDRCIGLKRKAINNICNENSYNRASRQSASTNNIGQAGGNVADNGAASMSITSAISAVGASLFATVFLLL
;
A
#
# COMPACT_ATOMS: atom_id res chain seq x y z
N MET A 1 27.57 -19.74 5.82
CA MET A 1 26.34 -18.94 6.06
C MET A 1 26.46 -17.44 5.78
N TRP A 2 27.66 -16.83 5.77
CA TRP A 2 27.84 -15.50 5.15
C TRP A 2 27.30 -15.46 3.72
N LYS A 3 27.50 -16.54 2.95
CA LYS A 3 26.90 -16.82 1.64
C LYS A 3 25.35 -16.71 1.61
N ALA A 4 24.66 -17.12 2.68
CA ALA A 4 23.18 -17.15 2.74
C ALA A 4 22.59 -15.87 3.34
N SER A 5 23.18 -15.31 4.41
CA SER A 5 22.75 -14.03 4.97
C SER A 5 23.03 -12.85 4.02
N ILE A 6 24.09 -12.92 3.20
CA ILE A 6 24.33 -11.97 2.11
C ILE A 6 23.30 -12.14 1.00
N VAL A 7 22.89 -13.36 0.63
CA VAL A 7 21.82 -13.59 -0.37
C VAL A 7 20.43 -13.18 0.15
N THR A 8 20.16 -13.31 1.46
CA THR A 8 18.89 -12.88 2.09
C THR A 8 18.83 -11.36 2.30
N VAL A 9 19.92 -10.70 2.72
CA VAL A 9 19.99 -9.23 2.83
C VAL A 9 20.05 -8.59 1.44
N LEU A 10 20.74 -9.19 0.46
CA LEU A 10 20.73 -8.74 -0.93
C LEU A 10 19.41 -9.05 -1.63
N GLY A 11 18.71 -10.14 -1.30
CA GLY A 11 17.34 -10.43 -1.76
C GLY A 11 16.32 -9.44 -1.19
N PHE A 12 16.43 -9.07 0.09
CA PHE A 12 15.66 -7.99 0.69
C PHE A 12 15.99 -6.63 0.05
N PHE A 13 17.27 -6.36 -0.22
CA PHE A 13 17.70 -5.18 -0.98
C PHE A 13 17.31 -5.24 -2.46
N PHE A 14 17.14 -6.40 -3.09
CA PHE A 14 16.71 -6.56 -4.49
C PHE A 14 15.18 -6.58 -4.65
N VAL A 15 14.42 -6.98 -3.63
CA VAL A 15 12.97 -6.76 -3.56
C VAL A 15 12.69 -5.28 -3.28
N PHE A 16 13.49 -4.65 -2.40
CA PHE A 16 13.53 -3.19 -2.32
C PHE A 16 14.14 -2.54 -3.57
N ALA A 17 15.06 -3.17 -4.32
CA ALA A 17 15.67 -2.58 -5.53
C ALA A 17 14.93 -2.86 -6.82
N SER A 18 14.04 -3.86 -6.87
CA SER A 18 12.99 -3.96 -7.89
C SER A 18 11.87 -2.95 -7.59
N ALA A 19 11.69 -2.54 -6.32
CA ALA A 19 11.01 -1.29 -5.96
C ALA A 19 11.87 -0.02 -6.19
N GLN A 20 13.21 -0.12 -6.21
CA GLN A 20 14.15 0.93 -6.67
C GLN A 20 14.61 0.77 -8.13
N GLN A 21 13.80 0.15 -9.00
CA GLN A 21 13.93 0.43 -10.44
C GLN A 21 13.79 1.95 -10.71
N GLN A 22 13.32 2.70 -9.70
CA GLN A 22 13.29 4.14 -9.62
C GLN A 22 14.65 4.87 -9.37
N GLN A 23 15.79 4.19 -9.25
CA GLN A 23 17.09 4.86 -9.03
C GLN A 23 18.09 4.79 -10.21
N PHE A 24 17.78 4.13 -11.33
CA PHE A 24 18.71 3.92 -12.46
C PHE A 24 18.54 4.91 -13.63
N ASN A 25 18.44 6.22 -13.37
CA ASN A 25 17.88 7.13 -14.36
C ASN A 25 18.79 8.24 -14.90
N SER A 26 20.10 8.12 -14.73
CA SER A 26 21.02 8.93 -15.52
C SER A 26 21.49 8.20 -16.76
N ALA A 27 21.90 8.97 -17.77
CA ALA A 27 22.57 8.43 -18.95
C ALA A 27 23.79 7.57 -18.56
N CYS A 28 24.46 7.90 -17.45
CA CYS A 28 25.52 7.10 -16.86
C CYS A 28 25.01 5.72 -16.41
N LEU A 29 23.99 5.65 -15.54
CA LEU A 29 23.46 4.38 -15.03
C LEU A 29 22.76 3.54 -16.11
N ALA A 30 22.11 4.17 -17.09
CA ALA A 30 21.54 3.50 -18.25
C ALA A 30 22.63 2.95 -19.19
N GLY A 31 23.70 3.72 -19.42
CA GLY A 31 24.87 3.28 -20.17
C GLY A 31 25.56 2.10 -19.47
N PHE A 32 25.64 2.16 -18.14
CA PHE A 32 26.11 1.07 -17.31
C PHE A 32 25.23 -0.17 -17.41
N ASP A 33 23.91 -0.10 -17.18
CA ASP A 33 23.02 -1.26 -17.26
C ASP A 33 23.08 -1.92 -18.64
N LYS A 34 23.10 -1.12 -19.72
CA LYS A 34 23.23 -1.62 -21.09
C LYS A 34 24.57 -2.34 -21.32
N ALA A 35 25.69 -1.72 -20.93
CA ALA A 35 27.02 -2.34 -21.06
C ALA A 35 27.14 -3.59 -20.19
N PHE A 36 26.55 -3.54 -18.99
CA PHE A 36 26.55 -4.62 -18.01
C PHE A 36 25.76 -5.82 -18.52
N ARG A 37 24.51 -5.64 -18.97
CA ARG A 37 23.70 -6.72 -19.58
C ARG A 37 24.36 -7.30 -20.83
N LYS A 38 24.92 -6.44 -21.69
CA LYS A 38 25.65 -6.88 -22.89
C LYS A 38 26.84 -7.77 -22.55
N CYS A 39 27.53 -7.54 -21.43
CA CYS A 39 28.61 -8.42 -20.99
C CYS A 39 28.13 -9.84 -20.68
N PHE A 40 26.97 -9.99 -20.03
CA PHE A 40 26.38 -11.31 -19.74
C PHE A 40 25.94 -12.03 -21.01
N GLU A 41 25.34 -11.30 -21.95
CA GLU A 41 24.92 -11.86 -23.23
C GLU A 41 26.12 -12.29 -24.07
N THR A 42 27.13 -11.43 -24.22
CA THR A 42 28.27 -11.65 -25.12
C THR A 42 29.28 -12.64 -24.55
N ASN A 43 29.54 -12.59 -23.23
CA ASN A 43 30.60 -13.39 -22.60
C ASN A 43 30.06 -14.58 -21.79
N GLY A 44 28.75 -14.59 -21.49
CA GLY A 44 28.07 -15.72 -20.83
C GLY A 44 27.15 -16.52 -21.75
N GLY A 45 26.64 -15.92 -22.83
CA GLY A 45 25.62 -16.56 -23.66
C GLY A 45 24.31 -16.79 -22.90
N PHE A 46 23.98 -15.90 -21.96
CA PHE A 46 22.73 -15.84 -21.21
C PHE A 46 22.38 -14.41 -20.82
N THR A 47 21.10 -14.15 -20.58
CA THR A 47 20.64 -12.83 -20.10
C THR A 47 20.92 -12.67 -18.61
N LEU A 48 21.09 -11.44 -18.16
CA LEU A 48 21.23 -11.12 -16.73
C LEU A 48 20.00 -11.58 -15.92
N ASP A 49 18.81 -11.56 -16.53
CA ASP A 49 17.57 -11.99 -15.88
C ASP A 49 17.57 -13.51 -15.61
N LEU A 50 18.22 -14.32 -16.47
CA LEU A 50 18.41 -15.75 -16.20
C LEU A 50 19.28 -15.97 -14.96
N VAL A 51 20.31 -15.16 -14.78
CA VAL A 51 21.19 -15.20 -13.60
C VAL A 51 20.39 -14.87 -12.35
N PHE A 52 19.53 -13.85 -12.40
CA PHE A 52 18.63 -13.52 -11.29
C PHE A 52 17.62 -14.64 -11.02
N SER A 53 17.02 -15.24 -12.05
CA SER A 53 16.15 -16.40 -11.87
C SER A 53 16.86 -17.59 -11.23
N ILE A 54 18.15 -17.83 -11.53
CA ILE A 54 18.93 -18.90 -10.89
C ILE A 54 19.22 -18.55 -9.42
N ILE A 55 19.66 -17.32 -9.15
CA ILE A 55 20.00 -16.83 -7.80
C ILE A 55 18.77 -16.83 -6.90
N THR A 56 17.62 -16.39 -7.41
CA THR A 56 16.36 -16.30 -6.64
C THR A 56 15.47 -17.53 -6.79
N ASN A 57 16.00 -18.61 -7.38
CA ASN A 57 15.30 -19.89 -7.54
C ASN A 57 13.93 -19.78 -8.26
N GLY A 58 13.84 -18.94 -9.29
CA GLY A 58 12.66 -18.78 -10.15
C GLY A 58 11.69 -17.67 -9.73
N THR A 59 11.88 -17.04 -8.58
CA THR A 59 10.99 -15.97 -8.09
C THR A 59 11.10 -14.66 -8.90
N SER A 60 12.24 -14.41 -9.56
CA SER A 60 12.42 -13.23 -10.43
C SER A 60 11.97 -13.48 -11.88
N GLY A 61 11.50 -14.68 -12.19
CA GLY A 61 11.07 -15.12 -13.52
C GLY A 61 11.29 -16.62 -13.72
N PRO A 62 10.48 -17.30 -14.55
CA PRO A 62 10.59 -18.75 -14.76
C PRO A 62 11.93 -19.12 -15.39
N LEU A 63 12.49 -20.26 -14.98
CA LEU A 63 13.66 -20.83 -15.66
C LEU A 63 13.26 -21.24 -17.09
N PRO A 64 14.16 -21.13 -18.09
CA PRO A 64 13.85 -21.52 -19.46
C PRO A 64 13.40 -22.98 -19.52
N GLN A 65 12.33 -23.23 -20.27
CA GLN A 65 11.77 -24.57 -20.42
C GLN A 65 12.83 -25.51 -20.99
N ASN A 66 12.90 -26.74 -20.46
CA ASN A 66 13.85 -27.80 -20.85
C ASN A 66 15.31 -27.59 -20.40
N THR A 67 15.58 -26.72 -19.43
CA THR A 67 16.92 -26.60 -18.80
C THR A 67 16.85 -26.97 -17.33
N ASN A 68 17.75 -27.85 -16.87
CA ASN A 68 17.86 -28.12 -15.43
C ASN A 68 18.69 -27.02 -14.75
N LYS A 69 18.43 -26.76 -13.46
CA LYS A 69 19.11 -25.69 -12.70
C LYS A 69 20.62 -25.91 -12.62
N GLU A 70 21.07 -27.15 -12.53
CA GLU A 70 22.49 -27.51 -12.39
C GLU A 70 23.30 -27.23 -13.66
N GLN A 71 22.72 -27.46 -14.84
CA GLN A 71 23.25 -27.13 -16.16
C GLN A 71 23.37 -25.62 -16.31
N LEU A 72 22.37 -24.88 -15.84
CA LEU A 72 22.38 -23.42 -15.85
C LEU A 72 23.45 -22.86 -14.90
N ILE A 73 23.59 -23.40 -13.69
CA ILE A 73 24.66 -23.04 -12.76
C ILE A 73 26.02 -23.34 -13.38
N THR A 74 26.23 -24.54 -13.93
CA THR A 74 27.48 -24.94 -14.58
C THR A 74 27.86 -23.97 -15.71
N LYS A 75 26.89 -23.57 -16.54
CA LYS A 75 27.08 -22.60 -17.63
C LYS A 75 27.40 -21.19 -17.12
N VAL A 76 26.71 -20.73 -16.08
CA VAL A 76 26.98 -19.43 -15.45
C VAL A 76 28.38 -19.40 -14.85
N CYS A 77 28.81 -20.51 -14.26
CA CYS A 77 30.07 -20.60 -13.55
C CYS A 77 31.28 -20.77 -14.48
N SER A 78 31.15 -21.52 -15.57
CA SER A 78 32.19 -21.58 -16.60
C SER A 78 32.42 -20.23 -17.30
N SER A 79 31.42 -19.34 -17.29
CA SER A 79 31.49 -18.02 -17.94
C SER A 79 31.91 -16.89 -17.01
N ARG A 80 32.06 -17.16 -15.70
CA ARG A 80 32.22 -16.10 -14.69
C ARG A 80 33.50 -15.28 -14.87
N GLU A 81 34.62 -15.90 -15.20
CA GLU A 81 35.88 -15.17 -15.41
C GLU A 81 35.77 -14.22 -16.61
N SER A 82 35.19 -14.68 -17.72
CA SER A 82 34.94 -13.89 -18.92
C SER A 82 33.98 -12.73 -18.66
N ILE A 83 32.89 -12.97 -17.91
CA ILE A 83 31.97 -11.91 -17.48
C ILE A 83 32.69 -10.91 -16.57
N GLY A 84 33.49 -11.36 -15.61
CA GLY A 84 34.27 -10.53 -14.69
C GLY A 84 35.22 -9.57 -15.43
N LYS A 85 35.97 -10.10 -16.41
CA LYS A 85 36.85 -9.31 -17.29
C LYS A 85 36.08 -8.29 -18.12
N CYS A 86 34.85 -8.59 -18.53
CA CYS A 86 34.01 -7.67 -19.28
C CYS A 86 33.40 -6.56 -18.41
N VAL A 87 32.91 -6.90 -17.21
CA VAL A 87 32.16 -5.95 -16.37
C VAL A 87 33.05 -5.00 -15.57
N GLY A 88 34.26 -5.43 -15.19
CA GLY A 88 35.19 -4.64 -14.37
C GLY A 88 35.56 -3.27 -14.97
N PRO A 89 35.87 -3.17 -16.27
CA PRO A 89 36.21 -1.90 -16.90
C PRO A 89 35.02 -0.95 -17.18
N ILE A 90 33.76 -1.40 -17.03
CA ILE A 90 32.57 -0.63 -17.45
C ILE A 90 32.52 0.76 -16.77
N PRO A 91 32.69 0.92 -15.45
CA PRO A 91 32.59 2.25 -14.84
C PRO A 91 33.66 3.22 -15.36
N GLY A 92 34.86 2.71 -15.72
CA GLY A 92 35.93 3.51 -16.31
C GLY A 92 35.70 3.85 -17.79
N SER A 93 35.02 2.98 -18.54
CA SER A 93 34.70 3.24 -19.95
C SER A 93 33.52 4.20 -20.15
N LEU A 94 32.75 4.47 -19.10
CA LEU A 94 31.65 5.45 -19.08
C LEU A 94 32.11 6.86 -18.67
N THR A 95 33.42 7.12 -18.62
CA THR A 95 33.99 8.46 -18.30
C THR A 95 33.50 9.56 -19.23
N SER A 96 33.09 9.22 -20.46
CA SER A 96 32.48 10.16 -21.41
C SER A 96 31.06 10.60 -21.01
N LEU A 97 30.35 9.86 -20.14
CA LEU A 97 28.97 10.13 -19.73
C LEU A 97 28.84 11.06 -18.50
N LYS A 98 29.96 11.59 -17.97
CA LYS A 98 30.00 12.47 -16.78
C LYS A 98 29.14 11.94 -15.61
N CYS A 99 29.43 10.73 -15.16
CA CYS A 99 28.82 10.12 -13.99
C CYS A 99 29.10 10.92 -12.72
N THR A 100 28.09 11.13 -11.87
CA THR A 100 28.26 11.68 -10.53
C THR A 100 28.92 10.66 -9.59
N ASP A 101 29.50 11.14 -8.48
CA ASP A 101 30.12 10.26 -7.48
C ASP A 101 29.14 9.23 -6.90
N GLN A 102 27.88 9.64 -6.70
CA GLN A 102 26.83 8.74 -6.22
C GLN A 102 26.52 7.63 -7.24
N GLU A 103 26.51 7.94 -8.53
CA GLU A 103 26.28 6.97 -9.59
C GLU A 103 27.47 6.03 -9.78
N ASN A 104 28.69 6.58 -9.72
CA ASN A 104 29.91 5.76 -9.70
C ASN A 104 29.87 4.78 -8.52
N GLN A 105 29.45 5.24 -7.35
CA GLN A 105 29.29 4.38 -6.18
C GLN A 105 28.18 3.33 -6.39
N MET A 106 27.04 3.68 -6.97
CA MET A 106 25.97 2.73 -7.30
C MET A 106 26.43 1.67 -8.30
N MET A 107 27.09 2.05 -9.39
CA MET A 107 27.64 1.12 -10.38
C MET A 107 28.62 0.13 -9.74
N GLN A 108 29.55 0.64 -8.93
CA GLN A 108 30.51 -0.20 -8.22
C GLN A 108 29.82 -1.15 -7.24
N ASN A 109 28.78 -0.68 -6.53
CA ASN A 109 27.98 -1.51 -5.65
C ASN A 109 27.21 -2.60 -6.42
N THR A 110 26.65 -2.28 -7.59
CA THR A 110 25.97 -3.27 -8.45
C THR A 110 26.94 -4.31 -8.99
N LEU A 111 28.11 -3.90 -9.51
CA LEU A 111 29.16 -4.81 -9.96
C LEU A 111 29.61 -5.75 -8.84
N GLN A 112 29.86 -5.19 -7.66
CA GLN A 112 30.32 -5.93 -6.51
C GLN A 112 29.23 -6.88 -5.99
N SER A 113 27.98 -6.44 -5.93
CA SER A 113 26.84 -7.26 -5.50
C SER A 113 26.60 -8.44 -6.45
N THR A 114 26.57 -8.19 -7.76
CA THR A 114 26.36 -9.25 -8.76
C THR A 114 27.57 -10.18 -8.84
N GLY A 115 28.79 -9.63 -8.75
CA GLY A 115 30.03 -10.42 -8.67
C GLY A 115 30.05 -11.37 -7.46
N ARG A 116 29.58 -10.90 -6.29
CA ARG A 116 29.40 -11.73 -5.09
C ARG A 116 28.34 -12.79 -5.26
N ALA A 117 27.19 -12.44 -5.84
CA ALA A 117 26.10 -13.39 -6.05
C ALA A 117 26.53 -14.52 -7.00
N LEU A 118 27.25 -14.18 -8.07
CA LEU A 118 27.87 -15.14 -8.98
C LEU A 118 28.99 -15.95 -8.32
N GLY A 119 29.84 -15.33 -7.50
CA GLY A 119 30.89 -16.05 -6.76
C GLY A 119 30.33 -17.03 -5.76
N GLY A 120 29.29 -16.65 -5.03
CA GLY A 120 28.56 -17.54 -4.12
C GLY A 120 27.86 -18.69 -4.86
N LEU A 121 27.42 -18.46 -6.10
CA LEU A 121 26.83 -19.48 -6.96
C LEU A 121 27.87 -20.48 -7.50
N CYS A 122 29.12 -20.03 -7.73
CA CYS A 122 30.08 -20.74 -8.57
C CYS A 122 31.30 -21.33 -7.89
N ASP A 123 31.85 -20.68 -6.87
CA ASP A 123 33.16 -21.11 -6.34
C ASP A 123 33.09 -22.20 -5.32
N GLY A 124 31.89 -22.57 -4.83
CA GLY A 124 31.73 -23.55 -3.78
C GLY A 124 32.31 -23.12 -2.43
N ASP A 125 33.49 -22.47 -2.36
CA ASP A 125 34.29 -22.20 -1.17
C ASP A 125 35.30 -21.01 -1.22
N ALA A 126 35.49 -20.25 -2.32
CA ALA A 126 36.45 -19.12 -2.33
C ALA A 126 35.80 -17.71 -2.40
N VAL A 127 35.57 -17.05 -1.25
CA VAL A 127 34.96 -15.69 -1.17
C VAL A 127 35.85 -14.67 -0.42
N GLU A 128 37.17 -14.83 -0.45
CA GLU A 128 38.06 -13.85 0.22
C GLU A 128 38.25 -12.54 -0.56
N GLY A 129 37.97 -12.50 -1.88
CA GLY A 129 38.31 -11.35 -2.73
C GLY A 129 37.30 -10.19 -2.81
N GLN A 130 36.11 -10.25 -2.19
CA GLN A 130 35.04 -9.30 -2.53
C GLN A 130 34.17 -8.76 -1.38
N MET A 131 34.51 -8.92 -0.10
CA MET A 131 33.72 -8.32 1.00
C MET A 131 33.81 -6.77 1.02
N PRO A 132 32.80 -6.02 1.50
CA PRO A 132 32.91 -4.57 1.70
C PRO A 132 34.13 -4.26 2.56
N PRO A 133 34.88 -3.16 2.34
CA PRO A 133 36.17 -2.95 2.99
C PRO A 133 36.13 -3.10 4.52
N CYS A 134 35.12 -2.53 5.18
CA CYS A 134 34.93 -2.67 6.62
C CYS A 134 34.65 -4.13 7.03
N LEU A 135 33.83 -4.84 6.27
CA LEU A 135 33.45 -6.22 6.55
C LEU A 135 34.59 -7.21 6.23
N ALA A 136 35.41 -6.93 5.22
CA ALA A 136 36.64 -7.66 4.91
C ALA A 136 37.68 -7.49 6.03
N LYS A 137 37.83 -6.27 6.56
CA LYS A 137 38.66 -6.01 7.75
C LYS A 137 38.12 -6.74 8.97
N PHE A 138 36.80 -6.77 9.15
CA PHE A 138 36.15 -7.56 10.19
C PHE A 138 36.46 -9.05 10.05
N ASP A 139 36.19 -9.66 8.89
CA ASP A 139 36.44 -11.09 8.66
C ASP A 139 37.92 -11.44 8.88
N LYS A 140 38.85 -10.63 8.33
CA LYS A 140 40.29 -10.83 8.52
C LYS A 140 40.70 -10.77 9.99
N LYS A 141 40.28 -9.75 10.74
CA LYS A 141 40.62 -9.60 12.16
C LYS A 141 39.93 -10.67 13.03
N PHE A 142 38.70 -11.02 12.69
CA PHE A 142 37.94 -12.06 13.37
C PHE A 142 38.58 -13.45 13.18
N ARG A 143 38.98 -13.80 11.95
CA ARG A 143 39.75 -15.01 11.63
C ARG A 143 41.10 -15.01 12.32
N ALA A 144 41.83 -13.89 12.31
CA ALA A 144 43.10 -13.78 13.03
C ALA A 144 42.94 -14.03 14.53
N CYS A 145 41.89 -13.47 15.15
CA CYS A 145 41.58 -13.73 16.56
C CYS A 145 41.23 -15.20 16.80
N MET A 146 40.41 -15.82 15.95
CA MET A 146 40.10 -17.25 16.07
C MET A 146 41.37 -18.11 15.98
N THR A 147 42.25 -17.83 15.03
CA THR A 147 43.54 -18.53 14.87
C THR A 147 44.44 -18.35 16.10
N GLU A 148 44.55 -17.14 16.65
CA GLU A 148 45.31 -16.87 17.88
C GLU A 148 44.79 -17.72 19.05
N LYS A 149 43.47 -17.90 19.13
CA LYS A 149 42.82 -18.72 20.14
C LYS A 149 42.72 -20.21 19.78
N LYS A 150 43.45 -20.66 18.76
CA LYS A 150 43.51 -22.05 18.27
C LYS A 150 42.15 -22.60 17.81
N ILE A 151 41.27 -21.73 17.31
CA ILE A 151 39.98 -22.08 16.71
C ILE A 151 40.14 -22.16 15.19
N ILE A 152 39.79 -23.31 14.60
CA ILE A 152 39.75 -23.47 13.14
C ILE A 152 38.53 -22.71 12.62
N ALA A 153 38.75 -21.50 12.12
CA ALA A 153 37.70 -20.62 11.58
C ALA A 153 36.81 -21.34 10.54
N GLU A 154 37.40 -22.21 9.73
CA GLU A 154 36.71 -22.97 8.69
C GLU A 154 35.62 -23.89 9.28
N ASN A 155 35.90 -24.52 10.42
CA ASN A 155 34.93 -25.37 11.12
C ASN A 155 33.73 -24.56 11.59
N PHE A 156 33.96 -23.35 12.13
CA PHE A 156 32.90 -22.41 12.50
C PHE A 156 32.03 -22.01 11.32
N PHE A 157 32.63 -21.67 10.18
CA PHE A 157 31.87 -21.26 9.00
C PHE A 157 31.14 -22.41 8.31
N LYS A 158 31.73 -23.62 8.29
CA LYS A 158 31.12 -24.85 7.78
C LYS A 158 29.92 -25.26 8.65
N LEU A 159 30.09 -25.23 9.97
CA LEU A 159 29.01 -25.44 10.94
C LEU A 159 27.86 -24.48 10.70
N LEU A 160 28.15 -23.18 10.59
CA LEU A 160 27.14 -22.17 10.26
C LEU A 160 26.37 -22.46 8.96
N SER A 161 27.03 -22.97 7.92
CA SER A 161 26.35 -23.37 6.67
C SER A 161 25.62 -24.71 6.75
N ASN A 162 25.62 -25.38 7.90
CA ASN A 162 25.06 -26.72 8.07
C ASN A 162 25.64 -27.74 7.04
N THR A 163 26.94 -27.64 6.74
CA THR A 163 27.70 -28.63 5.96
C THR A 163 29.01 -28.99 6.70
N SER A 164 29.45 -30.24 6.60
CA SER A 164 30.75 -30.69 7.13
C SER A 164 31.75 -31.01 6.03
N ASP A 165 31.42 -30.71 4.77
CA ASP A 165 32.24 -31.04 3.61
C ASP A 165 33.60 -30.34 3.68
N GLY A 166 34.67 -31.10 3.43
CA GLY A 166 36.06 -30.62 3.48
C GLY A 166 36.67 -30.53 4.89
N THR A 167 35.90 -30.78 5.96
CA THR A 167 36.43 -30.74 7.35
C THR A 167 37.02 -32.06 7.83
N GLY A 168 36.73 -33.17 7.14
CA GLY A 168 37.07 -34.52 7.58
C GLY A 168 36.26 -35.01 8.80
N MET A 169 35.25 -34.26 9.24
CA MET A 169 34.38 -34.58 10.37
C MET A 169 32.94 -34.83 9.92
N THR A 170 32.19 -35.61 10.69
CA THR A 170 30.73 -35.65 10.57
C THR A 170 30.13 -34.35 11.13
N MET A 171 28.90 -34.00 10.74
CA MET A 171 28.21 -32.83 11.29
C MET A 171 28.13 -32.85 12.83
N GLN A 172 27.95 -34.04 13.42
CA GLN A 172 27.92 -34.21 14.87
C GLN A 172 29.30 -33.97 15.51
N GLN A 173 30.38 -34.45 14.89
CA GLN A 173 31.74 -34.17 15.34
C GLN A 173 32.10 -32.68 15.20
N LEU A 174 31.69 -32.05 14.10
CA LEU A 174 31.87 -30.63 13.85
C LEU A 174 31.10 -29.77 14.87
N ASN A 175 29.86 -30.16 15.20
CA ASN A 175 29.06 -29.54 16.24
C ASN A 175 29.74 -29.70 17.61
N ASN A 176 30.07 -30.93 18.03
CA ASN A 176 30.69 -31.19 19.33
C ASN A 176 32.02 -30.46 19.54
N THR A 177 32.83 -30.35 18.49
CA THR A 177 34.12 -29.64 18.55
C THR A 177 33.95 -28.13 18.58
N THR A 178 33.02 -27.58 17.79
CA THR A 178 32.89 -26.12 17.62
C THR A 178 31.92 -25.49 18.62
N CYS A 179 31.01 -26.26 19.22
CA CYS A 179 29.94 -25.75 20.09
C CYS A 179 30.16 -25.97 21.59
N SER A 180 31.36 -26.36 22.02
CA SER A 180 31.68 -26.39 23.44
C SER A 180 31.55 -24.99 24.06
N SER A 181 31.11 -24.91 25.31
CA SER A 181 30.86 -23.64 26.01
C SER A 181 32.08 -22.71 26.02
N GLY A 182 33.27 -23.27 26.20
CA GLY A 182 34.53 -22.53 26.11
C GLY A 182 34.79 -21.95 24.71
N MET A 183 34.49 -22.70 23.65
CA MET A 183 34.71 -22.27 22.28
C MET A 183 33.71 -21.19 21.85
N GLN A 184 32.46 -21.30 22.29
CA GLN A 184 31.43 -20.26 22.07
C GLN A 184 31.84 -18.92 22.68
N GLN A 185 32.35 -18.92 23.93
CA GLN A 185 32.80 -17.70 24.60
C GLN A 185 33.95 -17.03 23.83
N VAL A 186 34.91 -17.82 23.38
CA VAL A 186 36.07 -17.32 22.63
C VAL A 186 35.64 -16.75 21.26
N ILE A 187 34.71 -17.40 20.56
CA ILE A 187 34.16 -16.91 19.28
C ILE A 187 33.42 -15.59 19.48
N VAL A 188 32.60 -15.48 20.52
CA VAL A 188 31.88 -14.23 20.86
C VAL A 188 32.84 -13.10 21.24
N GLN A 189 33.90 -13.41 22.01
CA GLN A 189 34.94 -12.44 22.37
C GLN A 189 35.70 -11.95 21.14
N CYS A 190 36.07 -12.86 20.22
CA CYS A 190 36.71 -12.48 18.96
C CYS A 190 35.82 -11.61 18.09
N ALA A 191 34.53 -11.94 18.01
CA ALA A 191 33.52 -11.20 17.25
C ALA A 191 33.32 -9.77 17.79
N SER A 192 33.01 -9.67 19.09
CA SER A 192 32.74 -8.39 19.76
C SER A 192 33.98 -7.50 19.85
N GLY A 193 35.14 -8.07 20.21
CA GLY A 193 36.41 -7.34 20.26
C GLY A 193 36.85 -6.83 18.90
N THR A 194 36.62 -7.60 17.83
CA THR A 194 36.92 -7.15 16.47
C THR A 194 36.02 -5.99 16.05
N LEU A 195 34.71 -6.06 16.32
CA LEU A 195 33.78 -4.98 15.99
C LEU A 195 34.08 -3.70 16.78
N GLN A 196 34.42 -3.84 18.07
CA GLN A 196 34.80 -2.73 18.93
C GLN A 196 36.10 -2.08 18.44
N SER A 197 37.11 -2.88 18.11
CA SER A 197 38.40 -2.39 17.56
C SER A 197 38.20 -1.62 16.26
N LEU A 198 37.38 -2.11 15.33
CA LEU A 198 37.14 -1.43 14.06
C LEU A 198 36.44 -0.08 14.26
N THR A 199 35.55 -0.01 15.25
CA THR A 199 34.80 1.22 15.56
C THR A 199 35.66 2.23 16.33
N SER A 200 36.43 1.79 17.32
CA SER A 200 37.31 2.66 18.11
C SER A 200 38.46 3.23 17.28
N ASN A 201 38.98 2.46 16.33
CA ASN A 201 40.09 2.86 15.47
C ASN A 201 39.63 3.64 14.22
N LYS A 202 38.31 3.92 14.08
CA LYS A 202 37.71 4.56 12.90
C LYS A 202 38.06 3.85 11.58
N GLU A 203 38.26 2.53 11.65
CA GLU A 203 38.56 1.70 10.47
C GLU A 203 37.31 1.41 9.62
N CYS A 204 36.13 1.72 10.17
CA CYS A 204 34.79 1.66 9.60
C CYS A 204 34.00 2.94 9.95
N THR A 205 33.13 3.39 9.05
CA THR A 205 32.15 4.46 9.34
C THR A 205 31.07 3.97 10.30
N GLN A 206 30.33 4.88 10.93
CA GLN A 206 29.25 4.52 11.86
C GLN A 206 28.15 3.67 11.19
N GLN A 207 27.83 3.97 9.93
CA GLN A 207 26.88 3.19 9.13
C GLN A 207 27.43 1.79 8.78
N GLU A 208 28.70 1.69 8.41
CA GLU A 208 29.34 0.40 8.15
C GLU A 208 29.43 -0.45 9.42
N SER A 209 29.83 0.13 10.56
CA SER A 209 29.85 -0.57 11.86
C SER A 209 28.46 -1.06 12.25
N PHE A 210 27.40 -0.29 11.96
CA PHE A 210 26.02 -0.73 12.17
C PHE A 210 25.66 -1.94 11.29
N MET A 211 26.01 -1.93 10.00
CA MET A 211 25.76 -3.06 9.10
C MET A 211 26.57 -4.31 9.47
N VAL A 212 27.85 -4.15 9.85
CA VAL A 212 28.68 -5.24 10.39
C VAL A 212 28.05 -5.75 11.69
N GLY A 213 27.57 -4.85 12.55
CA GLY A 213 26.88 -5.19 13.79
C GLY A 213 25.62 -6.04 13.55
N GLN A 214 24.74 -5.65 12.63
CA GLN A 214 23.56 -6.44 12.27
C GLN A 214 23.92 -7.79 11.65
N THR A 215 24.90 -7.82 10.75
CA THR A 215 25.39 -9.07 10.13
C THR A 215 25.97 -10.01 11.19
N LEU A 216 26.72 -9.46 12.14
CA LEU A 216 27.30 -10.20 13.26
C LEU A 216 26.23 -10.72 14.21
N GLN A 217 25.23 -9.89 14.53
CA GLN A 217 24.07 -10.30 15.32
C GLN A 217 23.38 -11.49 14.66
N ASN A 218 23.10 -11.44 13.36
CA ASN A 218 22.49 -12.55 12.63
C ASN A 218 23.39 -13.81 12.58
N MET A 219 24.70 -13.64 12.42
CA MET A 219 25.65 -14.75 12.41
C MET A 219 25.73 -15.45 13.78
N MET A 220 25.86 -14.68 14.87
CA MET A 220 25.86 -15.21 16.24
C MET A 220 24.50 -15.79 16.60
N ALA A 221 23.45 -15.12 16.15
CA ALA A 221 22.08 -15.59 16.17
C ALA A 221 21.82 -16.77 15.21
N THR A 222 22.82 -17.34 14.55
CA THR A 222 22.64 -18.64 13.90
C THR A 222 23.59 -19.69 14.45
N TYR A 223 24.81 -19.28 14.78
CA TYR A 223 25.78 -20.14 15.46
C TYR A 223 25.25 -20.69 16.77
N GLN A 224 24.66 -19.84 17.62
CA GLN A 224 24.07 -20.30 18.88
C GLN A 224 22.93 -21.32 18.67
N SER A 225 22.26 -21.33 17.52
CA SER A 225 21.06 -22.15 17.28
C SER A 225 21.50 -23.53 16.89
N ILE A 226 22.51 -23.58 16.03
CA ILE A 226 23.15 -24.81 15.62
C ILE A 226 23.81 -25.47 16.85
N CYS A 227 24.44 -24.68 17.71
CA CYS A 227 25.09 -25.19 18.91
C CYS A 227 24.14 -25.61 20.05
N THR A 228 22.95 -25.02 20.14
CA THR A 228 21.99 -25.31 21.22
C THR A 228 20.79 -26.12 20.77
N GLY A 229 20.60 -26.30 19.46
CA GLY A 229 19.40 -26.89 18.87
C GLY A 229 18.14 -26.03 18.99
N LYS A 230 18.26 -24.73 19.29
CA LYS A 230 17.13 -23.80 19.54
C LYS A 230 17.21 -22.56 18.62
N PRO A 231 16.13 -22.09 17.97
CA PRO A 231 16.13 -20.84 17.18
C PRO A 231 16.44 -19.57 18.03
N ILE A 232 16.87 -18.45 17.41
CA ILE A 232 17.58 -17.33 18.12
C ILE A 232 17.02 -15.93 17.89
N ILE A 233 17.17 -15.11 18.94
CA ILE A 233 17.42 -13.65 18.86
C ILE A 233 18.71 -13.28 19.62
N GLY A 234 19.64 -12.57 18.95
CA GLY A 234 20.65 -11.61 19.46
C GLY A 234 21.75 -12.04 20.48
N PRO A 235 22.96 -11.42 20.44
CA PRO A 235 24.01 -11.69 21.41
C PRO A 235 23.73 -10.93 22.72
N GLY A 236 23.23 -11.65 23.71
CA GLY A 236 23.05 -11.15 25.07
C GLY A 236 22.08 -12.03 25.85
N GLY A 237 22.56 -13.16 26.37
CA GLY A 237 21.75 -14.16 27.06
C GLY A 237 21.08 -15.15 26.12
N ALA A 238 20.74 -16.35 26.62
CA ALA A 238 19.77 -17.19 25.94
C ALA A 238 18.47 -16.40 25.74
N PRO A 239 17.68 -16.65 24.67
CA PRO A 239 16.34 -16.08 24.58
C PRO A 239 15.65 -16.33 25.91
N SER A 240 15.04 -15.28 26.46
CA SER A 240 14.34 -15.41 27.72
C SER A 240 13.32 -16.55 27.62
N GLU A 241 13.04 -17.20 28.75
CA GLU A 241 12.08 -18.31 28.78
C GLU A 241 10.73 -17.91 28.14
N CYS A 242 10.37 -16.63 28.24
CA CYS A 242 9.17 -16.07 27.63
C CYS A 242 9.23 -16.08 26.09
N ILE A 243 10.36 -15.76 25.45
CA ILE A 243 10.50 -15.78 23.98
C ILE A 243 10.47 -17.22 23.48
N ILE A 244 11.15 -18.13 24.17
CA ILE A 244 11.12 -19.56 23.83
C ILE A 244 9.69 -20.10 23.89
N LYS A 245 8.95 -19.71 24.94
CA LYS A 245 7.53 -20.03 25.09
C LYS A 245 6.71 -19.45 23.94
N PHE A 246 6.90 -18.18 23.59
CA PHE A 246 6.21 -17.54 22.47
C PHE A 246 6.46 -18.28 21.14
N GLU A 247 7.71 -18.60 20.80
CA GLU A 247 8.03 -19.30 19.56
C GLU A 247 7.41 -20.70 19.51
N THR A 248 7.43 -21.41 20.65
CA THR A 248 6.80 -22.73 20.80
C THR A 248 5.30 -22.64 20.60
N ASP A 249 4.64 -21.71 21.30
CA ASP A 249 3.20 -21.49 21.22
C ASP A 249 2.78 -21.04 19.80
N LEU A 250 3.56 -20.16 19.16
CA LEU A 250 3.29 -19.69 17.80
C LEU A 250 3.47 -20.82 16.78
N ASN A 251 4.50 -21.66 16.94
CA ASN A 251 4.69 -22.84 16.09
C ASN A 251 3.53 -23.83 16.25
N GLN A 252 3.08 -24.06 17.49
CA GLN A 252 1.91 -24.89 17.77
C GLN A 252 0.65 -24.30 17.12
N CYS A 253 0.42 -22.99 17.24
CA CYS A 253 -0.67 -22.30 16.54
C CYS A 253 -0.64 -22.50 15.03
N SER A 254 0.53 -22.39 14.41
CA SER A 254 0.69 -22.62 12.96
C SER A 254 0.38 -24.07 12.58
N MET A 255 0.84 -25.03 13.39
CA MET A 255 0.57 -26.45 13.19
C MET A 255 -0.92 -26.79 13.36
N ASP A 256 -1.57 -26.22 14.36
CA ASP A 256 -2.98 -26.49 14.66
C ASP A 256 -3.92 -25.85 13.64
N GLU A 257 -3.66 -24.60 13.27
CA GLU A 257 -4.56 -23.84 12.41
C GLU A 257 -4.20 -23.96 10.93
N MET A 258 -2.93 -23.83 10.56
CA MET A 258 -2.48 -23.83 9.16
C MET A 258 -1.92 -25.16 8.67
N LYS A 259 -1.71 -26.13 9.56
CA LYS A 259 -1.13 -27.45 9.23
C LYS A 259 0.27 -27.38 8.63
N ILE A 260 1.02 -26.33 8.97
CA ILE A 260 2.40 -26.12 8.55
C ILE A 260 3.18 -25.50 9.73
N PRO A 261 4.39 -25.98 10.05
CA PRO A 261 5.16 -25.39 11.14
C PRO A 261 5.70 -24.01 10.71
N VAL A 262 5.94 -23.13 11.69
CA VAL A 262 6.37 -21.74 11.43
C VAL A 262 7.62 -21.66 10.54
N PRO A 263 8.68 -22.48 10.73
CA PRO A 263 9.85 -22.45 9.85
C PRO A 263 9.51 -22.73 8.39
N ASP A 264 8.62 -23.70 8.13
CA ASP A 264 8.19 -24.07 6.78
C ASP A 264 7.28 -23.00 6.18
N LEU A 265 6.39 -22.42 6.99
CA LEU A 265 5.57 -21.29 6.60
C LEU A 265 6.46 -20.11 6.19
N MET A 266 7.46 -19.76 7.00
CA MET A 266 8.40 -18.69 6.69
C MET A 266 9.24 -19.02 5.45
N MET A 267 9.65 -20.27 5.27
CA MET A 267 10.35 -20.72 4.07
C MET A 267 9.48 -20.59 2.80
N LEU A 268 8.21 -20.98 2.86
CA LEU A 268 7.24 -20.78 1.78
C LEU A 268 7.08 -19.30 1.45
N LEU A 269 6.83 -18.48 2.47
CA LEU A 269 6.54 -17.05 2.30
C LEU A 269 7.74 -16.25 1.81
N THR A 270 8.96 -16.60 2.25
CA THR A 270 10.17 -15.83 1.92
C THR A 270 10.93 -16.38 0.72
N LYS A 271 10.86 -17.69 0.45
CA LYS A 271 11.63 -18.36 -0.60
C LYS A 271 10.76 -18.96 -1.71
N GLY A 272 9.44 -18.96 -1.56
CA GLY A 272 8.53 -19.68 -2.46
C GLY A 272 8.75 -21.20 -2.45
N GLN A 273 9.44 -21.73 -1.44
CA GLN A 273 9.77 -23.15 -1.35
C GLN A 273 8.63 -23.90 -0.66
N VAL A 274 8.00 -24.81 -1.40
CA VAL A 274 6.96 -25.68 -0.87
C VAL A 274 7.62 -26.80 -0.06
N PRO A 275 7.15 -27.10 1.17
CA PRO A 275 7.65 -28.23 1.94
C PRO A 275 7.55 -29.54 1.16
N GLN A 276 8.52 -30.44 1.33
CA GLN A 276 8.54 -31.71 0.61
C GLN A 276 7.25 -32.51 0.84
N GLY A 277 6.63 -32.97 -0.24
CA GLY A 277 5.42 -33.80 -0.19
C GLY A 277 4.11 -33.03 -0.05
N GLN A 278 4.11 -31.69 -0.07
CA GLN A 278 2.89 -30.88 -0.05
C GLN A 278 2.54 -30.32 -1.43
N ASP A 279 1.24 -30.27 -1.74
CA ASP A 279 0.71 -29.60 -2.94
C ASP A 279 0.54 -28.10 -2.67
N MET A 280 1.07 -27.26 -3.56
CA MET A 280 1.06 -25.81 -3.37
C MET A 280 -0.36 -25.23 -3.38
N SER A 281 -1.27 -25.75 -4.21
CA SER A 281 -2.64 -25.24 -4.28
C SER A 281 -3.41 -25.54 -2.99
N GLN A 282 -3.29 -26.77 -2.49
CA GLN A 282 -3.88 -27.19 -1.21
C GLN A 282 -3.29 -26.43 -0.03
N LEU A 283 -1.97 -26.21 -0.02
CA LEU A 283 -1.29 -25.48 1.04
C LEU A 283 -1.75 -24.02 1.07
N ASN A 284 -1.87 -23.37 -0.09
CA ASN A 284 -2.36 -21.99 -0.19
C ASN A 284 -3.80 -21.86 0.28
N GLN A 285 -4.67 -22.77 -0.14
CA GLN A 285 -6.06 -22.80 0.34
C GLN A 285 -6.11 -23.01 1.86
N THR A 286 -5.27 -23.89 2.41
CA THR A 286 -5.25 -24.18 3.84
C THR A 286 -4.76 -23.00 4.66
N ILE A 287 -3.65 -22.37 4.26
CA ILE A 287 -3.09 -21.17 4.91
C ILE A 287 -4.13 -20.06 4.89
N CYS A 288 -4.69 -19.73 3.72
CA CYS A 288 -5.57 -18.58 3.58
C CYS A 288 -6.96 -18.80 4.20
N LYS A 289 -7.49 -20.03 4.17
CA LYS A 289 -8.74 -20.36 4.85
C LYS A 289 -8.63 -20.28 6.38
N ASN A 290 -7.48 -20.63 6.94
CA ASN A 290 -7.27 -20.68 8.39
C ASN A 290 -6.52 -19.47 8.96
N PHE A 291 -6.19 -18.48 8.12
CA PHE A 291 -5.38 -17.33 8.52
C PHE A 291 -5.93 -16.56 9.72
N GLN A 292 -7.24 -16.30 9.77
CA GLN A 292 -7.86 -15.61 10.92
C GLN A 292 -7.75 -16.39 12.23
N LYS A 293 -7.80 -17.73 12.16
CA LYS A 293 -7.65 -18.57 13.35
C LYS A 293 -6.21 -18.56 13.85
N PHE A 294 -5.25 -18.62 12.93
CA PHE A 294 -3.84 -18.43 13.24
C PHE A 294 -3.57 -17.06 13.85
N GLU A 295 -4.18 -15.99 13.33
CA GLU A 295 -4.06 -14.65 13.91
C GLU A 295 -4.58 -14.60 15.36
N LEU A 296 -5.75 -15.19 15.63
CA LEU A 296 -6.31 -15.27 16.99
C LEU A 296 -5.44 -16.11 17.94
N CYS A 297 -4.95 -17.26 17.46
CA CYS A 297 -4.08 -18.13 18.23
C CYS A 297 -2.73 -17.46 18.52
N GLY A 298 -2.11 -16.82 17.52
CA GLY A 298 -0.84 -16.13 17.69
C GLY A 298 -0.94 -14.88 18.58
N LYS A 299 -2.06 -14.14 18.56
CA LYS A 299 -2.33 -13.09 19.57
C LYS A 299 -2.36 -13.67 20.99
N SER A 300 -2.97 -14.85 21.14
CA SER A 300 -2.97 -15.57 22.42
C SER A 300 -1.58 -16.04 22.81
N ALA A 301 -0.75 -16.48 21.85
CA ALA A 301 0.65 -16.84 22.09
C ALA A 301 1.49 -15.64 22.57
N VAL A 302 1.30 -14.45 21.99
CA VAL A 302 1.94 -13.21 22.46
C VAL A 302 1.48 -12.89 23.89
N ALA A 303 0.17 -12.87 24.14
CA ALA A 303 -0.39 -12.54 25.46
C ALA A 303 0.03 -13.54 26.56
N ASN A 304 0.09 -14.83 26.22
CA ASN A 304 0.44 -15.91 27.15
C ASN A 304 1.95 -16.13 27.25
N SER A 305 2.78 -15.42 26.49
CA SER A 305 4.24 -15.57 26.53
C SER A 305 4.83 -15.20 27.88
N GLY A 306 4.17 -14.29 28.62
CA GLY A 306 4.72 -13.68 29.84
C GLY A 306 5.87 -12.71 29.56
N CYS A 307 6.11 -12.34 28.29
CA CYS A 307 7.17 -11.40 27.94
C CYS A 307 6.84 -9.97 28.39
N THR A 308 7.87 -9.23 28.78
CA THR A 308 7.77 -7.83 29.17
C THR A 308 8.84 -6.98 28.48
N GLN A 309 8.63 -5.66 28.45
CA GLN A 309 9.59 -4.68 27.94
C GLN A 309 10.10 -5.02 26.52
N ARG A 310 11.42 -5.20 26.37
CA ARG A 310 12.09 -5.46 25.08
C ARG A 310 11.65 -6.78 24.46
N ASP A 311 11.49 -7.82 25.27
CA ASP A 311 11.12 -9.14 24.77
C ASP A 311 9.68 -9.14 24.26
N LEU A 312 8.79 -8.41 24.94
CA LEU A 312 7.42 -8.21 24.46
C LEU A 312 7.43 -7.56 23.07
N LEU A 313 8.18 -6.47 22.88
CA LEU A 313 8.31 -5.81 21.58
C LEU A 313 8.86 -6.74 20.49
N ILE A 314 9.81 -7.64 20.83
CA ILE A 314 10.34 -8.62 19.88
C ILE A 314 9.26 -9.65 19.51
N THR A 315 8.52 -10.18 20.49
CA THR A 315 7.42 -11.13 20.22
C THR A 315 6.29 -10.50 19.40
N GLU A 316 5.86 -9.29 19.75
CA GLU A 316 4.84 -8.52 19.02
C GLU A 316 5.30 -8.20 17.59
N GLY A 317 6.54 -7.73 17.42
CA GLY A 317 7.09 -7.40 16.11
C GLY A 317 7.26 -8.63 15.21
N THR A 318 7.71 -9.75 15.77
CA THR A 318 7.86 -11.01 15.04
C THR A 318 6.50 -11.55 14.60
N PHE A 319 5.53 -11.58 15.51
CA PHE A 319 4.17 -12.00 15.19
C PHE A 319 3.51 -11.07 14.17
N ALA A 320 3.61 -9.75 14.33
CA ALA A 320 3.07 -8.77 13.40
C ALA A 320 3.66 -8.95 11.99
N ASN A 321 4.98 -9.12 11.86
CA ASN A 321 5.61 -9.38 10.57
C ASN A 321 5.08 -10.67 9.91
N MET A 322 4.87 -11.72 10.69
CA MET A 322 4.34 -12.99 10.18
C MET A 322 2.89 -12.83 9.70
N VAL A 323 2.03 -12.21 10.51
CA VAL A 323 0.63 -11.91 10.16
C VAL A 323 0.53 -11.04 8.91
N ILE A 324 1.39 -10.02 8.80
CA ILE A 324 1.48 -9.15 7.62
C ILE A 324 1.90 -9.94 6.38
N THR A 325 2.90 -10.80 6.51
CA THR A 325 3.44 -11.59 5.39
C THR A 325 2.41 -12.61 4.92
N VAL A 326 1.79 -13.35 5.83
CA VAL A 326 0.73 -14.32 5.49
C VAL A 326 -0.51 -13.60 4.94
N GLY A 327 -0.94 -12.50 5.56
CA GLY A 327 -2.04 -11.71 5.03
C GLY A 327 -1.75 -11.22 3.61
N SER A 328 -0.52 -10.78 3.33
CA SER A 328 -0.12 -10.31 1.99
C SER A 328 -0.17 -11.45 0.99
N TYR A 329 0.34 -12.62 1.41
CA TYR A 329 0.32 -13.84 0.62
C TYR A 329 -1.10 -14.27 0.25
N CYS A 330 -2.03 -14.13 1.19
CA CYS A 330 -3.44 -14.46 1.00
C CYS A 330 -4.27 -13.35 0.37
N HIS A 331 -3.65 -12.21 0.04
CA HIS A 331 -4.34 -10.99 -0.37
C HIS A 331 -5.45 -10.58 0.61
N ASP A 332 -5.29 -10.91 1.89
CA ASP A 332 -6.23 -10.54 2.94
C ASP A 332 -6.02 -9.07 3.28
N THR A 333 -6.76 -8.24 2.56
CA THR A 333 -6.76 -6.80 2.74
C THR A 333 -7.33 -6.38 4.09
N SER A 334 -7.85 -7.28 4.95
CA SER A 334 -8.25 -6.92 6.32
C SER A 334 -7.05 -6.72 7.27
N VAL A 335 -5.87 -7.19 6.89
CA VAL A 335 -4.63 -7.01 7.66
C VAL A 335 -3.90 -5.75 7.19
N PRO A 336 -3.65 -4.77 8.08
CA PRO A 336 -3.07 -3.50 7.67
C PRO A 336 -1.77 -3.58 6.87
N GLY A 337 -0.76 -4.31 7.37
CA GLY A 337 0.53 -4.38 6.67
C GLY A 337 0.48 -5.22 5.39
N ALA A 338 -0.35 -6.26 5.35
CA ALA A 338 -0.55 -7.07 4.15
C ALA A 338 -1.10 -6.24 3.00
N CYS A 339 -2.13 -5.47 3.34
CA CYS A 339 -2.78 -4.63 2.38
C CYS A 339 -1.84 -3.52 1.88
N MET A 340 -1.03 -2.93 2.76
CA MET A 340 0.03 -1.97 2.38
C MET A 340 1.05 -2.55 1.39
N LEU A 341 1.46 -3.82 1.57
CA LEU A 341 2.39 -4.48 0.63
C LEU A 341 1.79 -4.66 -0.76
N THR A 342 0.45 -4.80 -0.86
CA THR A 342 -0.26 -4.89 -2.14
C THR A 342 -0.71 -3.54 -2.70
N LEU A 343 -0.64 -2.47 -1.90
CA LEU A 343 -1.23 -1.17 -2.24
C LEU A 343 -0.67 -0.60 -3.55
N GLN A 344 0.64 -0.74 -3.78
CA GLN A 344 1.25 -0.30 -5.03
C GLN A 344 0.72 -1.08 -6.24
N GLN A 345 0.48 -2.39 -6.11
CA GLN A 345 -0.11 -3.20 -7.18
C GLN A 345 -1.56 -2.79 -7.44
N GLN A 346 -2.32 -2.52 -6.38
CA GLN A 346 -3.69 -2.02 -6.50
C GLN A 346 -3.74 -0.62 -7.14
N PHE A 347 -2.79 0.25 -6.84
CA PHE A 347 -2.66 1.52 -7.55
C PHE A 347 -2.30 1.30 -9.02
N LYS A 348 -1.34 0.43 -9.37
CA LYS A 348 -1.05 0.06 -10.77
C LYS A 348 -2.31 -0.41 -11.51
N LYS A 349 -3.19 -1.16 -10.83
CA LYS A 349 -4.49 -1.57 -11.36
C LYS A 349 -5.41 -0.36 -11.60
N CYS A 350 -5.49 0.58 -10.65
CA CYS A 350 -6.24 1.83 -10.85
C CYS A 350 -5.76 2.65 -12.05
N PHE A 351 -4.45 2.73 -12.27
CA PHE A 351 -3.88 3.37 -13.46
C PHE A 351 -4.35 2.67 -14.74
N ALA A 352 -4.20 1.35 -14.81
CA ALA A 352 -4.61 0.55 -15.97
C ALA A 352 -6.13 0.64 -16.26
N GLU A 353 -6.98 0.55 -15.24
CA GLU A 353 -8.44 0.64 -15.37
C GLU A 353 -8.91 2.02 -15.88
N ASN A 354 -8.14 3.07 -15.60
CA ASN A 354 -8.45 4.43 -16.05
C ASN A 354 -7.73 4.81 -17.35
N GLY A 355 -7.06 3.85 -18.00
CA GLY A 355 -6.36 4.07 -19.26
C GLY A 355 -5.11 4.93 -19.13
N VAL A 356 -4.51 5.01 -17.94
CA VAL A 356 -3.23 5.70 -17.71
C VAL A 356 -2.13 4.64 -17.62
N ASP A 357 -1.07 4.76 -18.42
CA ASP A 357 0.02 3.79 -18.39
C ASP A 357 0.75 3.85 -17.04
N ALA A 358 0.51 2.83 -16.21
CA ALA A 358 1.16 2.67 -14.93
C ALA A 358 2.69 2.61 -15.07
N LYS A 359 3.22 2.02 -16.14
CA LYS A 359 4.66 1.98 -16.39
C LYS A 359 5.20 3.38 -16.58
N LYS A 360 4.57 4.18 -17.46
CA LYS A 360 4.94 5.59 -17.63
C LYS A 360 4.92 6.32 -16.30
N TYR A 361 3.89 6.20 -15.47
CA TYR A 361 3.84 6.92 -14.19
C TYR A 361 4.90 6.44 -13.19
N PHE A 362 4.98 5.14 -12.91
CA PHE A 362 5.92 4.61 -11.92
C PHE A 362 7.39 4.64 -12.40
N GLN A 363 7.65 4.69 -13.71
CA GLN A 363 8.99 4.84 -14.30
C GLN A 363 9.37 6.33 -14.51
N SER A 364 8.47 7.20 -14.94
CA SER A 364 8.76 8.63 -15.19
C SER A 364 8.98 9.43 -13.90
N VAL A 365 8.23 9.15 -12.83
CA VAL A 365 8.46 9.73 -11.48
C VAL A 365 9.90 9.52 -11.03
N SER A 366 10.50 8.44 -11.51
CA SER A 366 11.86 8.10 -11.19
C SER A 366 12.88 8.69 -12.15
N GLN A 367 12.53 8.82 -13.43
CA GLN A 367 13.45 9.25 -14.50
C GLN A 367 13.62 10.75 -14.56
N HIS A 368 12.52 11.46 -14.40
CA HIS A 368 12.47 12.90 -14.34
C HIS A 368 11.80 13.23 -13.01
N LYS A 369 12.61 13.45 -11.97
CA LYS A 369 12.14 13.81 -10.62
C LYS A 369 11.19 15.01 -10.74
N GLY A 370 9.88 14.76 -10.76
CA GLY A 370 8.85 15.81 -10.92
C GLY A 370 7.92 15.68 -12.14
N ALA A 371 8.15 14.76 -13.08
CA ALA A 371 7.27 14.55 -14.25
C ALA A 371 5.95 13.81 -13.92
N LEU A 372 5.25 14.26 -12.88
CA LEU A 372 4.03 13.63 -12.34
C LEU A 372 2.92 13.47 -13.39
N LEU A 373 2.78 14.44 -14.29
CA LEU A 373 1.77 14.43 -15.35
C LEU A 373 2.30 13.87 -16.69
N GLY A 374 3.58 13.49 -16.76
CA GLY A 374 4.28 13.22 -18.02
C GLY A 374 5.19 14.36 -18.46
N THR A 375 5.87 14.19 -19.59
CA THR A 375 6.96 15.08 -20.05
C THR A 375 6.57 15.96 -21.24
N SER A 376 5.36 15.76 -21.76
CA SER A 376 4.81 16.52 -22.88
C SER A 376 3.41 17.04 -22.57
N LYS A 377 2.95 18.01 -23.36
CA LYS A 377 1.60 18.57 -23.23
C LYS A 377 0.52 17.49 -23.41
N ALA A 378 0.67 16.63 -24.40
CA ALA A 378 -0.29 15.56 -24.67
C ALA A 378 -0.37 14.54 -23.50
N GLU A 379 0.76 14.15 -22.92
CA GLU A 379 0.78 13.25 -21.76
C GLU A 379 0.14 13.90 -20.52
N ALA A 380 0.42 15.19 -20.29
CA ALA A 380 -0.18 15.94 -19.20
C ALA A 380 -1.70 16.10 -19.36
N GLU A 381 -2.17 16.43 -20.56
CA GLU A 381 -3.59 16.52 -20.88
C GLU A 381 -4.31 15.16 -20.73
N GLU A 382 -3.68 14.07 -21.19
CA GLU A 382 -4.18 12.71 -21.01
C GLU A 382 -4.34 12.37 -19.53
N TYR A 383 -3.29 12.55 -18.72
CA TYR A 383 -3.33 12.31 -17.28
C TYR A 383 -4.41 13.17 -16.61
N CYS A 384 -4.43 14.47 -16.89
CA CYS A 384 -5.36 15.42 -16.27
C CYS A 384 -6.82 15.11 -16.60
N SER A 385 -7.11 14.59 -17.79
CA SER A 385 -8.45 14.12 -18.18
C SER A 385 -8.93 12.91 -17.37
N LYS A 386 -8.00 12.09 -16.87
CA LYS A 386 -8.28 10.86 -16.10
C LYS A 386 -8.09 11.01 -14.60
N ARG A 387 -7.49 12.13 -14.14
CA ARG A 387 -7.13 12.40 -12.74
C ARG A 387 -8.26 12.03 -11.78
N HIS A 388 -9.45 12.58 -11.97
CA HIS A 388 -10.55 12.39 -11.00
C HIS A 388 -10.92 10.91 -10.82
N ALA A 389 -11.09 10.16 -11.92
CA ALA A 389 -11.44 8.75 -11.86
C ALA A 389 -10.31 7.89 -11.26
N LEU A 390 -9.05 8.25 -11.55
CA LEU A 390 -7.87 7.62 -10.95
C LEU A 390 -7.83 7.80 -9.43
N TYR A 391 -8.00 9.03 -8.93
CA TYR A 391 -7.97 9.32 -7.50
C TYR A 391 -9.18 8.73 -6.76
N ILE A 392 -10.35 8.60 -7.40
CA ILE A 392 -11.48 7.83 -6.85
C ILE A 392 -11.07 6.36 -6.65
N CYS A 393 -10.48 5.73 -7.67
CA CYS A 393 -10.03 4.35 -7.55
C CYS A 393 -8.98 4.17 -6.45
N MET A 394 -7.96 5.04 -6.40
CA MET A 394 -6.92 4.98 -5.37
C MET A 394 -7.50 5.21 -3.97
N THR A 395 -8.43 6.15 -3.80
CA THR A 395 -9.11 6.41 -2.53
C THR A 395 -9.85 5.16 -2.05
N LYS A 396 -10.58 4.50 -2.95
CA LYS A 396 -11.28 3.25 -2.64
C LYS A 396 -10.32 2.16 -2.20
N VAL A 397 -9.20 1.99 -2.92
CA VAL A 397 -8.15 1.04 -2.56
C VAL A 397 -7.59 1.34 -1.17
N ILE A 398 -7.27 2.60 -0.84
CA ILE A 398 -6.78 2.99 0.50
C ILE A 398 -7.83 2.69 1.58
N HIS A 399 -9.09 3.05 1.35
CA HIS A 399 -10.13 2.89 2.34
C HIS A 399 -10.52 1.43 2.60
N GLN A 400 -10.42 0.57 1.59
CA GLN A 400 -10.61 -0.89 1.72
C GLN A 400 -9.48 -1.57 2.48
N CYS A 401 -8.40 -0.84 2.74
CA CYS A 401 -7.15 -1.28 3.32
C CYS A 401 -7.04 -0.74 4.76
N PRO A 402 -7.45 -1.51 5.80
CA PRO A 402 -7.44 -1.04 7.18
C PRO A 402 -6.07 -0.52 7.58
N GLY A 403 -6.00 0.66 8.18
CA GLY A 403 -4.74 1.27 8.59
C GLY A 403 -3.85 1.80 7.45
N ALA A 404 -4.24 1.66 6.17
CA ALA A 404 -3.43 2.18 5.07
C ALA A 404 -3.30 3.69 5.12
N GLU A 405 -4.41 4.40 5.29
CA GLU A 405 -4.39 5.85 5.41
C GLU A 405 -3.55 6.33 6.59
N GLN A 406 -3.62 5.67 7.74
CA GLN A 406 -2.76 5.99 8.88
C GLN A 406 -1.29 5.76 8.53
N THR A 407 -0.97 4.62 7.90
CA THR A 407 0.41 4.27 7.51
C THR A 407 0.94 5.23 6.46
N MET A 408 0.14 5.57 5.46
CA MET A 408 0.49 6.54 4.41
C MET A 408 0.67 7.93 5.01
N SER A 409 -0.21 8.33 5.93
CA SER A 409 -0.04 9.61 6.64
C SER A 409 1.24 9.63 7.48
N MET A 410 1.63 8.49 8.08
CA MET A 410 2.91 8.34 8.80
C MET A 410 4.13 8.38 7.86
N THR A 411 3.98 8.06 6.59
CA THR A 411 5.06 8.24 5.59
C THR A 411 5.01 9.62 4.92
N GLY A 412 4.07 10.48 5.34
CA GLY A 412 3.85 11.80 4.76
C GLY A 412 3.12 11.78 3.42
N PHE A 413 2.52 10.64 3.05
CA PHE A 413 1.68 10.50 1.88
C PHE A 413 0.21 10.75 2.25
N ASP A 414 -0.33 11.87 1.79
CA ASP A 414 -1.75 12.19 1.87
C ASP A 414 -2.31 12.22 0.44
N LEU A 415 -3.20 11.27 0.13
CA LEU A 415 -3.75 11.14 -1.23
C LEU A 415 -4.60 12.36 -1.62
N ALA A 416 -5.30 12.97 -0.67
CA ALA A 416 -6.19 14.10 -0.96
C ALA A 416 -5.38 15.39 -1.15
N ALA A 417 -4.31 15.57 -0.37
CA ALA A 417 -3.31 16.62 -0.62
C ALA A 417 -2.65 16.43 -1.99
N MET A 418 -2.32 15.18 -2.36
CA MET A 418 -1.77 14.87 -3.68
C MET A 418 -2.75 15.19 -4.80
N GLU A 419 -4.04 14.84 -4.66
CA GLU A 419 -5.08 15.17 -5.64
C GLU A 419 -5.20 16.68 -5.87
N ARG A 420 -5.23 17.46 -4.79
CA ARG A 420 -5.27 18.94 -4.87
C ARG A 420 -4.04 19.49 -5.59
N SER A 421 -2.87 19.01 -5.22
CA SER A 421 -1.60 19.50 -5.75
C SER A 421 -1.44 19.19 -7.23
N VAL A 422 -1.78 17.96 -7.63
CA VAL A 422 -1.87 17.57 -9.03
C VAL A 422 -2.94 18.38 -9.76
N GLY A 423 -4.03 18.74 -9.08
CA GLY A 423 -5.03 19.65 -9.59
C GLY A 423 -4.46 21.01 -10.01
N MET A 424 -3.57 21.58 -9.20
CA MET A 424 -2.85 22.81 -9.54
C MET A 424 -1.97 22.65 -10.77
N LEU A 425 -1.24 21.54 -10.89
CA LEU A 425 -0.41 21.28 -12.08
C LEU A 425 -1.26 21.13 -13.35
N CYS A 426 -2.43 20.47 -13.24
CA CYS A 426 -3.35 20.30 -14.35
C CYS A 426 -4.01 21.61 -14.81
N ALA A 427 -4.18 22.58 -13.91
CA ALA A 427 -4.71 23.89 -14.26
C ALA A 427 -3.70 24.73 -15.06
N ASP A 428 -2.41 24.40 -14.99
CA ASP A 428 -1.34 25.21 -15.55
C ASP A 428 -0.24 24.35 -16.21
N ILE A 429 -0.66 23.54 -17.20
CA ILE A 429 0.22 22.60 -17.92
C ILE A 429 1.43 23.28 -18.58
N PRO A 430 1.30 24.46 -19.24
CA PRO A 430 2.47 25.10 -19.86
C PRO A 430 3.56 25.47 -18.85
N GLU A 431 3.16 26.05 -17.71
CA GLU A 431 4.05 26.41 -16.60
C GLU A 431 4.64 25.16 -15.92
N TYR A 432 3.87 24.07 -15.81
CA TYR A 432 4.37 22.78 -15.35
C TYR A 432 5.49 22.24 -16.25
N LEU A 433 5.29 22.24 -17.57
CA LEU A 433 6.31 21.78 -18.53
C LEU A 433 7.55 22.69 -18.55
N LEU A 434 7.37 23.99 -18.32
CA LEU A 434 8.47 24.92 -18.10
C LEU A 434 9.26 24.56 -16.84
N GLY A 435 8.56 24.25 -15.75
CA GLY A 435 9.14 23.81 -14.48
C GLY A 435 9.92 22.51 -14.59
N LEU A 436 9.45 21.52 -15.35
CA LEU A 436 10.17 20.25 -15.54
C LEU A 436 11.60 20.44 -16.01
N LYS A 437 11.81 21.35 -16.97
CA LYS A 437 13.14 21.67 -17.49
C LYS A 437 14.04 22.31 -16.41
N CYS A 438 13.45 23.06 -15.49
CA CYS A 438 14.23 23.72 -14.44
C CYS A 438 14.55 22.79 -13.27
N PHE A 439 13.60 21.93 -12.87
CA PHE A 439 13.73 21.10 -11.67
C PHE A 439 14.42 19.76 -11.91
N GLU A 440 14.70 19.40 -13.17
CA GLU A 440 15.43 18.18 -13.54
C GLU A 440 16.77 18.05 -12.80
N LYS A 441 17.47 19.19 -12.59
CA LYS A 441 18.73 19.26 -11.86
C LYS A 441 18.56 20.08 -10.58
N PRO A 442 18.40 19.43 -9.42
CA PRO A 442 18.24 20.16 -8.18
C PRO A 442 19.47 21.01 -7.86
N THR A 443 19.23 22.23 -7.39
CA THR A 443 20.32 23.06 -6.86
C THR A 443 20.90 22.42 -5.60
N ALA A 444 22.10 22.82 -5.20
CA ALA A 444 22.69 22.38 -3.94
C ALA A 444 21.76 22.67 -2.75
N LYS A 445 21.14 23.86 -2.74
CA LYS A 445 20.18 24.26 -1.72
C LYS A 445 18.92 23.38 -1.74
N ALA A 446 18.34 23.11 -2.90
CA ALA A 446 17.16 22.24 -3.01
C ALA A 446 17.45 20.80 -2.53
N SER A 447 18.67 20.31 -2.83
CA SER A 447 19.15 19.01 -2.36
C SER A 447 19.29 18.98 -0.83
N THR A 448 19.82 20.06 -0.22
CA THR A 448 19.86 20.22 1.23
C THR A 448 18.46 20.25 1.84
N CYS A 449 17.54 21.04 1.30
CA CYS A 449 16.15 21.10 1.77
C CYS A 449 15.49 19.71 1.79
N THR A 450 15.70 18.92 0.73
CA THR A 450 15.19 17.55 0.61
C THR A 450 15.85 16.60 1.61
N SER A 451 17.17 16.71 1.80
CA SER A 451 17.92 15.90 2.76
C SER A 451 17.48 16.17 4.19
N ASP A 452 17.28 17.43 4.55
CA ASP A 452 16.88 17.84 5.90
C ASP A 452 15.46 17.42 6.21
N MET A 453 14.56 17.50 5.23
CA MET A 453 13.22 16.90 5.34
C MET A 453 13.29 15.39 5.60
N ALA A 454 14.09 14.65 4.83
CA ALA A 454 14.23 13.21 4.98
C ALA A 454 14.79 12.84 6.37
N LYS A 455 15.79 13.57 6.87
CA LYS A 455 16.33 13.41 8.23
C LYS A 455 15.28 13.73 9.28
N GLY A 456 14.51 14.80 9.10
CA GLY A 456 13.41 15.19 9.97
C GLY A 456 12.38 14.08 10.11
N ILE A 457 11.82 13.61 8.99
CA ILE A 457 10.85 12.49 8.97
C ILE A 457 11.44 11.23 9.62
N THR A 458 12.70 10.88 9.30
CA THR A 458 13.37 9.72 9.91
C THR A 458 13.49 9.87 11.43
N SER A 459 13.82 11.07 11.90
CA SER A 459 13.93 11.36 13.34
C SER A 459 12.59 11.22 14.05
N ILE A 460 11.50 11.72 13.45
CA ILE A 460 10.14 11.63 14.01
C ILE A 460 9.72 10.16 14.10
N SER A 461 9.92 9.38 13.03
CA SER A 461 9.66 7.93 13.04
C SER A 461 10.47 7.22 14.13
N ALA A 462 11.74 7.59 14.32
CA ALA A 462 12.56 7.02 15.40
C ALA A 462 12.04 7.41 16.80
N LYS A 463 11.59 8.65 17.01
CA LYS A 463 10.95 9.08 18.27
C LYS A 463 9.64 8.33 18.51
N GLN A 464 8.83 8.12 17.46
CA GLN A 464 7.58 7.35 17.53
C GLN A 464 7.85 5.93 18.04
N MET A 465 8.83 5.26 17.46
CA MET A 465 9.22 3.90 17.85
C MET A 465 9.83 3.85 19.26
N LYS A 466 10.63 4.86 19.64
CA LYS A 466 11.37 4.85 20.91
C LYS A 466 10.52 5.24 22.13
N ASN A 467 9.69 6.27 21.98
CA ASN A 467 9.01 6.93 23.10
C ASN A 467 7.49 6.77 23.07
N GLY A 468 6.94 6.13 22.02
CA GLY A 468 5.49 6.00 21.87
C GLY A 468 4.80 7.36 21.71
N LEU A 469 5.34 8.24 20.84
CA LEU A 469 4.68 9.51 20.52
C LEU A 469 3.20 9.26 20.17
N SER A 470 2.32 10.14 20.64
CA SER A 470 0.92 10.09 20.19
C SER A 470 0.88 10.39 18.69
N MET A 471 -0.15 9.89 17.99
CA MET A 471 -0.34 10.23 16.57
C MET A 471 -0.42 11.74 16.35
N GLU A 472 -0.98 12.47 17.30
CA GLU A 472 -0.98 13.93 17.29
C GLU A 472 0.42 14.53 17.38
N GLY A 473 1.24 14.07 18.33
CA GLY A 473 2.64 14.51 18.44
C GLY A 473 3.45 14.19 17.18
N PHE A 474 3.21 13.02 16.58
CA PHE A 474 3.80 12.66 15.28
C PHE A 474 3.43 13.65 14.19
N PHE A 475 2.13 13.98 14.05
CA PHE A 475 1.67 14.87 13.00
C PHE A 475 2.14 16.31 13.18
N ASN A 476 2.20 16.82 14.41
CA ASN A 476 2.70 18.17 14.67
C ASN A 476 4.18 18.27 14.26
N ASP A 477 5.02 17.35 14.73
CA ASP A 477 6.44 17.30 14.32
C ASP A 477 6.58 17.14 12.79
N PHE A 478 5.73 16.32 12.17
CA PHE A 478 5.74 16.10 10.71
C PHE A 478 5.39 17.38 9.94
N CYS A 479 4.34 18.09 10.37
CA CYS A 479 3.91 19.34 9.76
C CYS A 479 5.02 20.40 9.86
N ASP A 480 5.70 20.52 10.99
CA ASP A 480 6.82 21.45 11.15
C ASP A 480 7.96 21.16 10.18
N VAL A 481 8.32 19.87 10.01
CA VAL A 481 9.36 19.45 9.05
C VAL A 481 8.95 19.79 7.61
N ARG A 482 7.68 19.55 7.24
CA ARG A 482 7.17 19.84 5.90
C ARG A 482 7.10 21.35 5.64
N VAL A 483 6.56 22.15 6.55
CA VAL A 483 6.47 23.62 6.41
C VAL A 483 7.87 24.22 6.22
N LYS A 484 8.85 23.81 7.04
CA LYS A 484 10.26 24.22 6.88
C LYS A 484 10.84 23.81 5.53
N GLN A 485 10.52 22.61 5.04
CA GLN A 485 10.94 22.16 3.72
C GLN A 485 10.35 23.03 2.61
N VAL A 486 9.05 23.34 2.65
CA VAL A 486 8.41 24.21 1.64
C VAL A 486 9.06 25.60 1.63
N GLN A 487 9.33 26.18 2.81
CA GLN A 487 10.02 27.46 2.94
C GLN A 487 11.44 27.43 2.34
N CYS A 488 12.20 26.38 2.67
CA CYS A 488 13.56 26.19 2.16
C CYS A 488 13.56 26.03 0.63
N ASP A 489 12.69 25.17 0.11
CA ASP A 489 12.61 24.80 -1.30
C ASP A 489 12.13 25.97 -2.16
N ALA A 490 11.15 26.77 -1.69
CA ALA A 490 10.67 27.96 -2.40
C ALA A 490 11.78 28.97 -2.74
N SER A 491 12.84 29.03 -1.92
CA SER A 491 13.99 29.92 -2.11
C SER A 491 15.23 29.22 -2.70
N ALA A 492 15.10 27.97 -3.15
CA ALA A 492 16.19 27.17 -3.66
C ALA A 492 16.37 27.25 -5.19
N TRP A 493 15.50 27.98 -5.89
CA TRP A 493 15.41 27.98 -7.36
C TRP A 493 15.58 29.37 -8.00
N PRO A 494 16.62 30.14 -7.67
CA PRO A 494 16.75 31.54 -8.10
C PRO A 494 16.97 31.72 -9.61
N THR A 495 17.42 30.67 -10.32
CA THR A 495 17.71 30.69 -11.76
C THR A 495 16.54 30.21 -12.62
N CYS A 496 15.46 29.74 -11.99
CA CYS A 496 14.27 29.26 -12.69
C CYS A 496 13.35 30.40 -13.09
N ASP A 497 12.49 30.15 -14.08
CA ASP A 497 11.41 31.08 -14.40
C ASP A 497 10.52 31.31 -13.16
N PRO A 498 10.27 32.57 -12.77
CA PRO A 498 9.46 32.89 -11.58
C PRO A 498 8.08 32.24 -11.58
N LYS A 499 7.44 32.07 -12.74
CA LYS A 499 6.13 31.40 -12.84
C LYS A 499 6.23 29.92 -12.50
N ALA A 500 7.26 29.24 -12.99
CA ALA A 500 7.50 27.83 -12.67
C ALA A 500 7.80 27.64 -11.17
N VAL A 501 8.58 28.55 -10.58
CA VAL A 501 8.85 28.54 -9.12
C VAL A 501 7.57 28.80 -8.33
N LEU A 502 6.73 29.74 -8.77
CA LEU A 502 5.44 30.03 -8.14
C LEU A 502 4.51 28.80 -8.23
N LEU A 503 4.40 28.14 -9.38
CA LEU A 503 3.60 26.92 -9.53
C LEU A 503 4.13 25.79 -8.64
N LYS A 504 5.45 25.61 -8.54
CA LYS A 504 6.06 24.65 -7.61
C LYS A 504 5.74 24.97 -6.16
N ARG A 505 5.81 26.25 -5.76
CA ARG A 505 5.43 26.71 -4.41
C ARG A 505 3.96 26.41 -4.12
N LYS A 506 3.05 26.71 -5.07
CA LYS A 506 1.62 26.34 -4.98
C LYS A 506 1.44 24.84 -4.81
N PHE A 507 2.12 24.04 -5.64
CA PHE A 507 2.09 22.58 -5.56
C PHE A 507 2.51 22.08 -4.17
N GLU A 508 3.67 22.50 -3.67
CA GLU A 508 4.17 22.06 -2.35
C GLU A 508 3.26 22.50 -1.20
N CYS A 509 2.65 23.68 -1.28
CA CYS A 509 1.66 24.16 -0.30
C CYS A 509 0.36 23.33 -0.30
N HIS A 510 -0.11 22.92 -1.48
CA HIS A 510 -1.27 22.02 -1.58
C HIS A 510 -0.94 20.59 -1.15
N MET A 511 0.34 20.18 -1.21
CA MET A 511 0.82 18.87 -0.77
C MET A 511 0.86 18.77 0.76
N LEU A 512 0.78 19.89 1.48
CA LEU A 512 0.61 19.88 2.92
C LEU A 512 -0.78 19.30 3.26
N PRO A 513 -0.85 18.28 4.13
CA PRO A 513 -2.11 17.79 4.67
C PRO A 513 -2.94 18.93 5.28
N THR A 514 -4.26 18.84 5.24
CA THR A 514 -5.16 19.87 5.79
C THR A 514 -4.84 20.17 7.26
N ARG A 515 -4.52 19.13 8.04
CA ARG A 515 -4.08 19.27 9.43
C ARG A 515 -2.86 20.18 9.60
N CYS A 516 -1.92 20.19 8.65
CA CYS A 516 -0.78 21.09 8.72
C CYS A 516 -1.17 22.55 8.57
N HIS A 517 -2.18 22.85 7.74
CA HIS A 517 -2.76 24.20 7.63
C HIS A 517 -3.45 24.64 8.91
N GLU A 518 -4.01 23.71 9.69
CA GLU A 518 -4.64 23.99 10.97
C GLU A 518 -3.63 24.26 12.10
N VAL A 519 -2.54 23.47 12.17
CA VAL A 519 -1.58 23.56 13.29
C VAL A 519 -0.43 24.55 13.05
N ASN A 520 -0.14 24.90 11.80
CA ASN A 520 0.93 25.84 11.40
C ASN A 520 0.36 26.97 10.51
N GLU A 521 -0.83 27.48 10.86
CA GLU A 521 -1.57 28.42 10.01
C GLU A 521 -0.76 29.69 9.69
N ASP A 522 -0.13 30.29 10.70
CA ASP A 522 0.61 31.55 10.58
C ASP A 522 1.86 31.39 9.71
N GLU A 523 2.65 30.34 9.94
CA GLU A 523 3.82 30.02 9.14
C GLU A 523 3.43 29.76 7.68
N ILE A 524 2.38 28.95 7.47
CA ILE A 524 1.87 28.64 6.12
C ILE A 524 1.37 29.89 5.42
N ARG A 525 0.68 30.81 6.10
CA ARG A 525 0.27 32.11 5.53
C ARG A 525 1.44 32.95 5.06
N GLN A 526 2.60 32.87 5.72
CA GLN A 526 3.81 33.57 5.30
C GLN A 526 4.51 32.89 4.12
N ILE A 527 4.46 31.56 4.04
CA ILE A 527 5.19 30.78 3.06
C ILE A 527 4.37 30.32 1.86
N CYS A 528 3.04 30.40 1.88
CA CYS A 528 2.18 29.98 0.79
C CYS A 528 1.46 31.18 0.17
N PRO A 529 1.28 31.21 -1.16
CA PRO A 529 0.44 32.23 -1.79
C PRO A 529 -1.01 32.07 -1.30
N GLU A 530 -1.78 33.16 -1.27
CA GLU A 530 -3.12 33.19 -0.67
C GLU A 530 -4.06 32.13 -1.27
N GLU A 531 -3.99 31.92 -2.58
CA GLU A 531 -4.75 30.89 -3.29
C GLU A 531 -4.38 29.44 -2.93
N ALA A 532 -3.26 29.22 -2.21
CA ALA A 532 -2.82 27.91 -1.76
C ALA A 532 -3.03 27.67 -0.25
N ILE A 533 -3.60 28.64 0.47
CA ILE A 533 -3.92 28.52 1.89
C ILE A 533 -5.29 27.85 2.03
N LEU A 534 -5.34 26.70 2.72
CA LEU A 534 -6.59 25.97 2.92
C LEU A 534 -7.38 26.60 4.07
N GLN A 535 -8.46 27.35 3.76
CA GLN A 535 -9.41 27.84 4.77
C GLN A 535 -10.57 26.86 4.97
N ALA A 536 -10.26 25.63 5.41
CA ALA A 536 -11.21 24.51 5.43
C ALA A 536 -12.54 24.84 6.16
N ASP A 537 -12.49 25.60 7.26
CA ASP A 537 -13.68 25.91 8.07
C ASP A 537 -14.65 26.89 7.40
N LYS A 538 -14.14 28.01 6.90
CA LYS A 538 -14.96 28.99 6.16
C LYS A 538 -15.55 28.35 4.92
N CYS A 539 -14.70 27.60 4.23
CA CYS A 539 -15.04 26.99 2.97
C CYS A 539 -16.15 25.93 3.11
N VAL A 540 -16.19 25.16 4.21
CA VAL A 540 -17.23 24.14 4.38
C VAL A 540 -18.62 24.72 4.68
N ALA A 541 -18.70 25.85 5.38
CA ALA A 541 -19.95 26.58 5.53
C ALA A 541 -20.46 27.07 4.16
N ASP A 542 -19.55 27.58 3.34
CA ASP A 542 -19.85 28.02 1.98
C ASP A 542 -20.23 26.84 1.07
N VAL A 543 -19.59 25.66 1.21
CA VAL A 543 -19.96 24.45 0.45
C VAL A 543 -21.40 24.05 0.71
N LYS A 544 -21.84 24.06 1.97
CA LYS A 544 -23.23 23.75 2.28
C LYS A 544 -24.16 24.71 1.55
N GLN A 545 -23.91 26.01 1.65
CA GLN A 545 -24.73 27.04 1.00
C GLN A 545 -24.68 26.96 -0.53
N ASN A 546 -23.52 26.72 -1.11
CA ASN A 546 -23.33 26.58 -2.55
C ASN A 546 -23.99 25.30 -3.09
N ILE A 547 -23.97 24.20 -2.33
CA ILE A 547 -24.76 23.02 -2.66
C ILE A 547 -26.26 23.35 -2.61
N LYS A 548 -26.72 24.17 -1.66
CA LYS A 548 -28.11 24.62 -1.66
C LYS A 548 -28.47 25.37 -2.94
N MET A 549 -27.65 26.36 -3.31
CA MET A 549 -27.82 27.13 -4.55
C MET A 549 -27.81 26.21 -5.78
N CYS A 550 -26.89 25.26 -5.84
CA CYS A 550 -26.84 24.24 -6.90
C CYS A 550 -28.14 23.46 -7.03
N LEU A 551 -28.84 23.16 -5.94
CA LEU A 551 -30.07 22.35 -5.94
C LEU A 551 -31.29 23.21 -6.25
N ASP A 552 -31.32 24.45 -5.74
CA ASP A 552 -32.36 25.45 -6.02
C ASP A 552 -32.46 25.75 -7.51
N ASP A 553 -31.33 25.83 -8.24
CA ASP A 553 -31.29 26.01 -9.70
C ASP A 553 -32.05 24.93 -10.48
N TYR A 554 -32.25 23.75 -9.89
CA TYR A 554 -33.01 22.64 -10.47
C TYR A 554 -34.36 22.40 -9.76
N ASN A 555 -34.80 23.32 -8.90
CA ASN A 555 -35.99 23.19 -8.05
C ASN A 555 -35.97 21.90 -7.20
N ILE A 556 -34.81 21.54 -6.66
CA ILE A 556 -34.66 20.46 -5.68
C ILE A 556 -34.54 21.12 -4.32
N ASP A 557 -35.44 20.81 -3.38
CA ASP A 557 -35.38 21.35 -2.03
C ASP A 557 -34.05 20.95 -1.35
N PRO A 558 -33.18 21.93 -1.06
CA PRO A 558 -31.84 21.65 -0.58
C PRO A 558 -31.83 21.17 0.87
N ASP A 559 -32.82 21.55 1.68
CA ASP A 559 -32.93 21.08 3.05
C ASP A 559 -33.39 19.62 3.07
N ILE A 560 -34.31 19.23 2.19
CA ILE A 560 -34.64 17.81 1.99
C ILE A 560 -33.39 17.04 1.54
N PHE A 561 -32.68 17.51 0.52
CA PHE A 561 -31.53 16.78 -0.01
C PHE A 561 -30.38 16.67 1.01
N LEU A 562 -29.98 17.75 1.67
CA LEU A 562 -28.85 17.77 2.61
C LEU A 562 -29.15 17.00 3.91
N VAL A 563 -30.38 17.07 4.42
CA VAL A 563 -30.82 16.29 5.59
C VAL A 563 -30.80 14.80 5.26
N ASN A 564 -31.26 14.41 4.06
CA ASN A 564 -31.24 13.02 3.59
C ASN A 564 -29.83 12.48 3.33
N ILE A 565 -28.89 13.32 2.90
CA ILE A 565 -27.53 12.82 2.61
C ILE A 565 -26.74 12.60 3.90
N THR A 566 -26.99 13.41 4.91
CA THR A 566 -26.18 13.42 6.11
C THR A 566 -26.77 12.54 7.23
N HIS A 567 -28.08 12.60 7.54
CA HIS A 567 -28.61 12.02 8.80
C HIS A 567 -30.04 11.41 8.76
N ASP A 568 -31.02 11.96 8.02
CA ASP A 568 -32.42 11.46 8.01
C ASP A 568 -32.83 11.01 6.61
N ARG A 569 -32.74 9.70 6.34
CA ARG A 569 -32.87 9.08 5.00
C ARG A 569 -34.27 8.53 4.69
N THR A 570 -35.31 9.00 5.36
CA THR A 570 -36.67 8.49 5.11
C THR A 570 -37.23 8.89 3.75
N LYS A 571 -36.74 9.97 3.12
CA LYS A 571 -37.17 10.43 1.79
C LYS A 571 -36.00 10.93 0.94
N ILE A 572 -35.18 10.00 0.48
CA ILE A 572 -33.93 10.22 -0.27
C ILE A 572 -33.94 11.46 -1.22
N LEU A 573 -34.96 11.59 -2.08
CA LEU A 573 -35.17 12.69 -3.02
C LEU A 573 -36.54 13.37 -2.85
N GLY A 574 -37.20 13.21 -1.70
CA GLY A 574 -38.54 13.77 -1.46
C GLY A 574 -39.66 13.04 -2.19
N THR A 575 -40.55 13.81 -2.85
CA THR A 575 -41.71 13.26 -3.58
C THR A 575 -41.31 12.71 -4.95
N ARG A 576 -42.20 11.92 -5.58
CA ARG A 576 -41.99 11.41 -6.96
C ARG A 576 -41.60 12.50 -7.95
N ASN A 577 -42.25 13.67 -7.89
CA ASN A 577 -41.99 14.77 -8.82
C ASN A 577 -40.59 15.36 -8.63
N ILE A 578 -40.13 15.50 -7.38
CA ILE A 578 -38.78 15.99 -7.07
C ILE A 578 -37.74 14.97 -7.53
N ALA A 579 -37.94 13.69 -7.21
CA ALA A 579 -37.05 12.61 -7.66
C ALA A 579 -36.96 12.52 -9.19
N GLN A 580 -38.06 12.68 -9.90
CA GLN A 580 -38.07 12.71 -11.36
C GLN A 580 -37.28 13.90 -11.92
N LYS A 581 -37.48 15.11 -11.38
CA LYS A 581 -36.72 16.31 -11.79
C LYS A 581 -35.22 16.14 -11.51
N PHE A 582 -34.88 15.61 -10.34
CA PHE A 582 -33.50 15.26 -10.02
C PHE A 582 -32.92 14.31 -11.06
N CYS A 583 -33.61 13.19 -11.36
CA CYS A 583 -33.10 12.19 -12.29
C CYS A 583 -32.96 12.71 -13.73
N GLN A 584 -33.81 13.64 -14.15
CA GLN A 584 -33.70 14.34 -15.43
C GLN A 584 -32.46 15.26 -15.48
N ASN A 585 -32.11 15.90 -14.37
CA ASN A 585 -31.01 16.87 -14.27
C ASN A 585 -29.76 16.33 -13.57
N ARG A 586 -29.68 15.02 -13.29
CA ARG A 586 -28.69 14.44 -12.37
C ARG A 586 -27.24 14.75 -12.77
N LYS A 587 -26.93 14.79 -14.07
CA LYS A 587 -25.56 15.05 -14.56
C LYS A 587 -25.13 16.48 -14.20
N GLN A 588 -26.03 17.44 -14.37
CA GLN A 588 -25.80 18.84 -14.08
C GLN A 588 -25.73 19.07 -12.56
N VAL A 589 -26.62 18.43 -11.78
CA VAL A 589 -26.59 18.48 -10.32
C VAL A 589 -25.29 17.88 -9.77
N TYR A 590 -24.88 16.69 -10.23
CA TYR A 590 -23.61 16.08 -9.84
C TYR A 590 -22.42 16.97 -10.18
N LYS A 591 -22.41 17.56 -11.38
CA LYS A 591 -21.37 18.50 -11.77
C LYS A 591 -21.33 19.70 -10.83
N CYS A 592 -22.46 20.33 -10.54
CA CYS A 592 -22.53 21.50 -9.65
C CYS A 592 -22.03 21.18 -8.23
N ILE A 593 -22.46 20.05 -7.66
CA ILE A 593 -21.99 19.61 -6.34
C ILE A 593 -20.49 19.29 -6.36
N ARG A 594 -19.99 18.57 -7.38
CA ARG A 594 -18.56 18.27 -7.51
C ARG A 594 -17.73 19.54 -7.67
N ASP A 595 -18.16 20.48 -8.50
CA ASP A 595 -17.48 21.75 -8.72
C ASP A 595 -17.45 22.54 -7.40
N THR A 596 -18.55 22.57 -6.66
CA THR A 596 -18.63 23.19 -5.33
C THR A 596 -17.66 22.57 -4.33
N ILE A 597 -17.61 21.24 -4.24
CA ILE A 597 -16.70 20.53 -3.33
C ILE A 597 -15.25 20.70 -3.78
N THR A 598 -14.97 20.65 -5.09
CA THR A 598 -13.61 20.75 -5.65
C THR A 598 -13.04 22.15 -5.48
N ASN A 599 -13.87 23.17 -5.66
CA ASN A 599 -13.51 24.57 -5.45
C ASN A 599 -13.36 24.92 -3.97
N CYS A 600 -13.64 23.96 -3.08
CA CYS A 600 -13.48 24.14 -1.67
C CYS A 600 -12.35 23.27 -1.08
N PRO A 601 -11.15 23.82 -0.91
CA PRO A 601 -10.03 23.05 -0.41
C PRO A 601 -10.29 22.52 1.01
N GLY A 602 -10.12 21.21 1.21
CA GLY A 602 -10.39 20.54 2.49
C GLY A 602 -11.85 20.06 2.68
N ALA A 603 -12.79 20.45 1.80
CA ALA A 603 -14.18 20.02 1.93
C ALA A 603 -14.33 18.51 1.79
N LYS A 604 -13.61 17.89 0.85
CA LYS A 604 -13.70 16.44 0.62
C LYS A 604 -13.35 15.65 1.89
N GLU A 605 -12.30 16.04 2.59
CA GLU A 605 -11.85 15.40 3.83
C GLU A 605 -12.85 15.62 4.96
N LYS A 606 -13.33 16.86 5.13
CA LYS A 606 -14.27 17.20 6.20
C LYS A 606 -15.62 16.52 5.98
N LEU A 607 -16.13 16.55 4.75
CA LEU A 607 -17.34 15.83 4.35
C LEU A 607 -17.16 14.31 4.52
N SER A 608 -16.01 13.75 4.13
CA SER A 608 -15.71 12.34 4.36
C SER A 608 -15.64 12.01 5.85
N ARG A 609 -15.10 12.89 6.70
CA ARG A 609 -15.16 12.72 8.16
C ARG A 609 -16.62 12.68 8.63
N TRP A 610 -17.50 13.50 8.07
CA TRP A 610 -18.93 13.52 8.39
C TRP A 610 -19.78 12.42 7.73
N GLY A 611 -19.17 11.45 7.06
CA GLY A 611 -19.92 10.36 6.45
C GLY A 611 -20.28 10.53 4.97
N HIS A 612 -19.91 11.66 4.36
CA HIS A 612 -20.25 11.97 2.97
C HIS A 612 -19.10 11.64 2.01
N GLN A 613 -19.35 10.80 1.01
CA GLN A 613 -18.43 10.56 -0.10
C GLN A 613 -19.20 10.79 -1.39
N GLN A 614 -18.81 11.83 -2.13
CA GLN A 614 -19.60 12.33 -3.26
C GLN A 614 -19.85 11.26 -4.33
N ASN A 615 -18.84 10.45 -4.67
CA ASN A 615 -18.97 9.35 -5.61
C ASN A 615 -19.96 8.28 -5.13
N LEU A 616 -19.95 7.95 -3.83
CA LEU A 616 -20.90 6.99 -3.25
C LEU A 616 -22.33 7.52 -3.28
N LEU A 617 -22.51 8.82 -3.03
CA LEU A 617 -23.81 9.46 -3.15
C LEU A 617 -24.35 9.38 -4.58
N GLU A 618 -23.52 9.68 -5.56
CA GLU A 618 -23.91 9.64 -6.97
C GLU A 618 -24.29 8.23 -7.42
N ASP A 619 -23.52 7.21 -6.99
CA ASP A 619 -23.84 5.81 -7.25
C ASP A 619 -25.17 5.41 -6.61
N ALA A 620 -25.41 5.79 -5.35
CA ALA A 620 -26.65 5.53 -4.66
C ALA A 620 -27.86 6.21 -5.34
N LEU A 621 -27.71 7.48 -5.72
CA LEU A 621 -28.76 8.22 -6.43
C LEU A 621 -29.00 7.71 -7.85
N ASN A 622 -27.98 7.18 -8.52
CA ASN A 622 -28.14 6.52 -9.82
C ASN A 622 -29.05 5.29 -9.73
N ILE A 623 -28.99 4.53 -8.63
CA ILE A 623 -29.89 3.40 -8.36
C ILE A 623 -31.33 3.87 -8.14
N VAL A 624 -31.52 4.96 -7.39
CA VAL A 624 -32.85 5.57 -7.24
C VAL A 624 -33.42 5.98 -8.60
N CYS A 625 -32.59 6.54 -9.47
CA CYS A 625 -33.02 6.95 -10.80
C CYS A 625 -33.29 5.78 -11.76
N SER A 626 -32.59 4.65 -11.64
CA SER A 626 -32.90 3.45 -12.43
C SER A 626 -34.20 2.78 -12.01
N ASP A 627 -34.57 2.92 -10.73
CA ASP A 627 -35.72 2.25 -10.11
C ASP A 627 -36.77 3.28 -9.60
N LEU A 628 -36.93 4.40 -10.31
CA LEU A 628 -37.74 5.55 -9.85
C LEU A 628 -39.19 5.21 -9.51
N ASN A 629 -39.80 4.25 -10.21
CA ASN A 629 -41.16 3.79 -9.92
C ASN A 629 -41.24 3.05 -8.58
N VAL A 630 -40.25 2.18 -8.31
CA VAL A 630 -40.14 1.46 -7.02
C VAL A 630 -39.86 2.46 -5.90
N TYR A 631 -39.01 3.46 -6.15
CA TYR A 631 -38.77 4.55 -5.20
C TYR A 631 -40.07 5.30 -4.86
N ALA A 632 -40.84 5.70 -5.87
CA ALA A 632 -42.10 6.43 -5.68
C ALA A 632 -43.13 5.65 -4.86
N GLN A 633 -43.21 4.33 -5.06
CA GLN A 633 -44.02 3.43 -4.23
C GLN A 633 -43.47 3.33 -2.80
N GLY A 634 -42.15 3.32 -2.65
CA GLY A 634 -41.51 3.24 -1.34
C GLY A 634 -41.74 4.46 -0.46
N VAL A 635 -41.80 5.66 -1.06
CA VAL A 635 -42.00 6.93 -0.33
C VAL A 635 -43.31 6.93 0.48
N THR A 636 -44.34 6.18 0.07
CA THR A 636 -45.58 6.06 0.85
C THR A 636 -45.47 5.06 2.00
N CYS A 637 -44.53 4.12 1.93
CA CYS A 637 -44.28 3.14 2.99
C CYS A 637 -43.33 3.65 4.08
N MET A 638 -42.44 4.60 3.76
CA MET A 638 -41.41 5.11 4.68
C MET A 638 -41.83 6.11 5.80
N PRO A 639 -43.00 6.79 5.82
CA PRO A 639 -43.26 7.88 6.78
C PRO A 639 -43.71 7.43 8.19
N ASP A 640 -43.67 6.14 8.52
CA ASP A 640 -44.16 5.65 9.82
C ASP A 640 -43.16 5.88 10.98
N SER A 641 -43.75 6.06 12.16
CA SER A 641 -43.15 6.29 13.47
C SER A 641 -41.97 5.37 13.80
N ALA A 642 -41.98 4.12 13.33
CA ALA A 642 -40.90 3.16 13.61
C ALA A 642 -39.60 3.53 12.88
N VAL A 643 -39.65 3.85 11.58
CA VAL A 643 -38.47 4.30 10.82
C VAL A 643 -37.98 5.64 11.39
N GLN A 644 -38.91 6.54 11.71
CA GLN A 644 -38.57 7.82 12.37
C GLN A 644 -37.89 7.62 13.74
N THR A 645 -38.23 6.55 14.47
CA THR A 645 -37.54 6.19 15.72
C THR A 645 -36.11 5.74 15.46
N CYS A 646 -35.89 4.91 14.44
CA CYS A 646 -34.53 4.49 14.02
C CYS A 646 -33.66 5.70 13.65
N VAL A 647 -34.22 6.64 12.87
CA VAL A 647 -33.54 7.88 12.48
C VAL A 647 -33.18 8.71 13.70
N LYS A 648 -34.12 9.02 14.59
CA LYS A 648 -33.86 9.80 15.80
C LYS A 648 -32.79 9.16 16.70
N GLN A 649 -32.79 7.83 16.82
CA GLN A 649 -31.76 7.12 17.58
C GLN A 649 -30.38 7.29 16.94
N SER A 650 -30.29 7.16 15.62
CA SER A 650 -29.05 7.38 14.86
C SER A 650 -28.56 8.82 14.99
N GLU A 651 -29.45 9.81 14.85
CA GLU A 651 -29.16 11.23 15.01
C GLU A 651 -28.64 11.57 16.40
N ASN A 652 -29.30 11.07 17.45
CA ASN A 652 -28.85 11.30 18.83
C ASN A 652 -27.46 10.70 19.08
N ARG A 653 -27.21 9.50 18.54
CA ARG A 653 -25.88 8.85 18.63
C ARG A 653 -24.83 9.62 17.85
N LEU A 654 -25.11 10.02 16.60
CA LEU A 654 -24.18 10.79 15.76
C LEU A 654 -23.92 12.19 16.32
N GLY A 655 -24.93 12.88 16.84
CA GLY A 655 -24.78 14.19 17.46
C GLY A 655 -23.91 14.13 18.72
N THR A 656 -24.17 13.16 19.61
CA THR A 656 -23.32 12.92 20.79
C THR A 656 -21.89 12.60 20.38
N PHE A 657 -21.74 11.77 19.36
CA PHE A 657 -20.46 11.32 18.84
C PHE A 657 -19.65 12.45 18.18
N PHE A 658 -20.27 13.31 17.37
CA PHE A 658 -19.60 14.46 16.76
C PHE A 658 -19.11 15.47 17.79
N ASN A 659 -19.85 15.67 18.89
CA ASN A 659 -19.40 16.51 20.00
C ASN A 659 -18.17 15.94 20.75
N GLN A 660 -17.86 14.66 20.54
CA GLN A 660 -16.69 13.98 21.11
C GLN A 660 -15.60 13.69 20.06
N ALA A 661 -15.83 14.02 18.78
CA ALA A 661 -15.00 13.57 17.67
C ALA A 661 -13.54 14.04 17.77
N ASP A 662 -13.30 15.21 18.36
CA ASP A 662 -11.95 15.77 18.52
C ASP A 662 -11.18 15.15 19.70
N LYS A 663 -11.87 14.40 20.56
CA LYS A 663 -11.25 13.65 21.68
C LYS A 663 -10.94 12.20 21.31
N MET A 664 -11.37 11.75 20.14
CA MET A 664 -11.21 10.37 19.68
C MET A 664 -10.06 10.26 18.70
N SER A 665 -9.38 9.12 18.70
CA SER A 665 -8.48 8.79 17.58
C SER A 665 -9.29 8.61 16.30
N ASN A 666 -8.71 8.91 15.12
CA ASN A 666 -9.38 8.67 13.84
C ASN A 666 -9.91 7.23 13.69
N GLY A 667 -9.14 6.23 14.15
CA GLY A 667 -9.56 4.84 14.08
C GLY A 667 -10.78 4.53 14.95
N GLU A 668 -10.83 5.08 16.16
CA GLU A 668 -11.98 4.96 17.06
C GLU A 668 -13.20 5.68 16.51
N TYR A 669 -13.00 6.91 16.02
CA TYR A 669 -14.03 7.71 15.37
C TYR A 669 -14.72 6.90 14.27
N PHE A 670 -13.96 6.43 13.28
CA PHE A 670 -14.58 5.72 12.16
C PHE A 670 -15.20 4.39 12.57
N ARG A 671 -14.63 3.67 13.56
CA ARG A 671 -15.24 2.44 14.07
C ARG A 671 -16.64 2.69 14.64
N ASN A 672 -16.79 3.72 15.48
CA ASN A 672 -18.05 4.11 16.12
C ASN A 672 -19.04 4.67 15.08
N PHE A 673 -18.57 5.52 14.18
CA PHE A 673 -19.38 6.04 13.07
C PHE A 673 -19.96 4.91 12.22
N CYS A 674 -19.13 3.95 11.80
CA CYS A 674 -19.57 2.81 11.00
C CYS A 674 -20.56 1.93 11.76
N GLU A 675 -20.39 1.75 13.07
CA GLU A 675 -21.32 1.01 13.91
C GLU A 675 -22.70 1.67 13.97
N VAL A 676 -22.75 2.98 14.25
CA VAL A 676 -24.02 3.73 14.28
C VAL A 676 -24.73 3.64 12.92
N LYS A 677 -24.00 3.77 11.81
CA LYS A 677 -24.58 3.68 10.46
C LYS A 677 -25.12 2.28 10.14
N LEU A 678 -24.42 1.22 10.53
CA LEU A 678 -24.90 -0.16 10.31
C LEU A 678 -26.10 -0.49 11.18
N ASP A 679 -26.10 -0.07 12.44
CA ASP A 679 -27.24 -0.25 13.36
C ASP A 679 -28.48 0.48 12.83
N HIS A 680 -28.30 1.71 12.36
CA HIS A 680 -29.37 2.51 11.75
C HIS A 680 -29.96 1.81 10.52
N MET A 681 -29.10 1.37 9.60
CA MET A 681 -29.54 0.66 8.39
C MET A 681 -30.30 -0.62 8.73
N GLN A 682 -29.83 -1.41 9.71
CA GLN A 682 -30.52 -2.62 10.16
C GLN A 682 -31.89 -2.29 10.77
N CYS A 683 -31.95 -1.25 11.63
CA CYS A 683 -33.20 -0.78 12.23
C CYS A 683 -34.22 -0.34 11.17
N ASP A 684 -33.79 0.45 10.18
CA ASP A 684 -34.63 0.92 9.06
C ASP A 684 -35.22 -0.27 8.28
N ILE A 685 -34.36 -1.22 7.88
CA ILE A 685 -34.79 -2.40 7.11
C ILE A 685 -35.82 -3.23 7.90
N ASP A 686 -35.58 -3.44 9.20
CA ASP A 686 -36.49 -4.21 10.05
C ASP A 686 -37.81 -3.47 10.32
N ALA A 687 -37.78 -2.15 10.46
CA ALA A 687 -38.99 -1.33 10.55
C ALA A 687 -39.83 -1.41 9.26
N MET A 688 -39.20 -1.32 8.09
CA MET A 688 -39.88 -1.45 6.80
C MET A 688 -40.49 -2.84 6.59
N ARG A 689 -39.81 -3.90 7.05
CA ARG A 689 -40.37 -5.28 7.05
C ARG A 689 -41.62 -5.38 7.92
N LYS A 690 -41.58 -4.81 9.13
CA LYS A 690 -42.74 -4.79 10.05
C LYS A 690 -43.92 -4.03 9.47
N GLN A 691 -43.66 -2.99 8.68
CA GLN A 691 -44.67 -2.22 7.95
C GLN A 691 -45.16 -2.89 6.67
N LYS A 692 -44.66 -4.09 6.35
CA LYS A 692 -45.03 -4.84 5.15
C LYS A 692 -44.74 -4.05 3.86
N CYS A 693 -43.68 -3.25 3.83
CA CYS A 693 -43.20 -2.68 2.57
C CYS A 693 -42.87 -3.81 1.58
N SER A 694 -43.05 -3.56 0.28
CA SER A 694 -42.73 -4.57 -0.73
C SER A 694 -41.25 -4.93 -0.74
N ASP A 695 -40.91 -6.17 -1.08
CA ASP A 695 -39.51 -6.62 -1.17
C ASP A 695 -38.69 -5.79 -2.17
N ALA A 696 -39.34 -5.32 -3.24
CA ALA A 696 -38.74 -4.40 -4.21
C ALA A 696 -38.33 -3.07 -3.55
N THR A 697 -39.18 -2.52 -2.69
CA THR A 697 -38.92 -1.28 -1.94
C THR A 697 -37.80 -1.47 -0.92
N ILE A 698 -37.88 -2.55 -0.12
CA ILE A 698 -36.87 -2.87 0.90
C ILE A 698 -35.52 -3.12 0.23
N GLY A 699 -35.51 -3.86 -0.88
CA GLY A 699 -34.30 -4.14 -1.65
C GLY A 699 -33.67 -2.89 -2.27
N LEU A 700 -34.50 -1.97 -2.81
CA LEU A 700 -34.02 -0.68 -3.30
C LEU A 700 -33.38 0.16 -2.19
N LYS A 701 -34.05 0.29 -1.03
CA LYS A 701 -33.52 1.02 0.13
C LYS A 701 -32.23 0.37 0.66
N THR A 702 -32.20 -0.96 0.74
CA THR A 702 -31.00 -1.70 1.17
C THR A 702 -29.83 -1.43 0.23
N GLU A 703 -30.03 -1.55 -1.10
CA GLU A 703 -28.96 -1.27 -2.07
C GLU A 703 -28.49 0.18 -2.00
N PHE A 704 -29.43 1.13 -1.87
CA PHE A 704 -29.13 2.55 -1.70
C PHE A 704 -28.27 2.81 -0.47
N GLU A 705 -28.67 2.33 0.71
CA GLU A 705 -27.91 2.53 1.95
C GLU A 705 -26.54 1.87 1.87
N CYS A 706 -26.46 0.65 1.33
CA CYS A 706 -25.22 -0.08 1.14
C CYS A 706 -24.23 0.66 0.23
N LYS A 707 -24.72 1.43 -0.74
CA LYS A 707 -23.87 2.27 -1.61
C LYS A 707 -23.35 3.51 -0.92
N LEU A 708 -24.06 4.01 0.10
CA LEU A 708 -23.63 5.14 0.92
C LEU A 708 -22.69 4.75 2.06
N ILE A 709 -22.48 3.45 2.30
CA ILE A 709 -21.50 3.00 3.28
C ILE A 709 -20.11 3.40 2.77
N GLN A 710 -19.44 4.25 3.54
CA GLN A 710 -18.09 4.69 3.21
C GLN A 710 -17.16 3.50 3.02
N ASP A 711 -16.25 3.61 2.06
CA ASP A 711 -15.27 2.54 1.78
C ASP A 711 -14.49 2.14 3.06
N ARG A 712 -14.26 3.11 3.97
CA ARG A 712 -13.57 2.87 5.24
C ARG A 712 -14.36 1.95 6.17
N CYS A 713 -15.70 2.06 6.16
CA CYS A 713 -16.56 1.14 6.89
C CYS A 713 -16.50 -0.27 6.32
N ILE A 714 -16.35 -0.42 5.00
CA ILE A 714 -16.17 -1.73 4.34
C ILE A 714 -14.91 -2.41 4.86
N GLY A 715 -13.82 -1.67 5.04
CA GLY A 715 -12.60 -2.18 5.68
C GLY A 715 -12.82 -2.58 7.15
N LEU A 716 -13.45 -1.71 7.94
CA LEU A 716 -13.57 -1.88 9.40
C LEU A 716 -14.65 -2.88 9.86
N LYS A 717 -15.74 -3.02 9.11
CA LYS A 717 -16.92 -3.81 9.48
C LYS A 717 -17.33 -4.78 8.36
N ARG A 718 -16.35 -5.29 7.59
CA ARG A 718 -16.54 -6.14 6.40
C ARG A 718 -17.58 -7.25 6.58
N LYS A 719 -17.51 -8.01 7.68
CA LYS A 719 -18.45 -9.13 7.93
C LYS A 719 -19.90 -8.65 8.08
N ALA A 720 -20.12 -7.61 8.88
CA ALA A 720 -21.45 -7.04 9.08
C ALA A 720 -22.00 -6.44 7.78
N ILE A 721 -21.15 -5.73 7.03
CA ILE A 721 -21.52 -5.17 5.73
C ILE A 721 -21.85 -6.28 4.74
N ASN A 722 -21.04 -7.33 4.59
CA ASN A 722 -21.34 -8.42 3.67
C ASN A 722 -22.64 -9.15 4.01
N ASN A 723 -22.98 -9.23 5.31
CA ASN A 723 -24.24 -9.83 5.75
C ASN A 723 -25.46 -8.99 5.36
N ILE A 724 -25.37 -7.66 5.39
CA ILE A 724 -26.50 -6.76 5.07
C ILE A 724 -26.52 -6.39 3.57
N CYS A 725 -25.34 -6.13 3.00
CA CYS A 725 -25.08 -5.62 1.66
C CYS A 725 -24.65 -6.72 0.68
N ASN A 726 -25.43 -7.78 0.59
CA ASN A 726 -25.27 -8.82 -0.43
C ASN A 726 -26.29 -8.65 -1.55
N GLU A 727 -25.98 -9.15 -2.74
CA GLU A 727 -26.84 -8.98 -3.93
C GLU A 727 -28.25 -9.56 -3.75
N ASN A 728 -28.38 -10.65 -2.99
CA ASN A 728 -29.68 -11.26 -2.69
C ASN A 728 -30.56 -10.32 -1.87
N SER A 729 -29.97 -9.49 -1.01
CA SER A 729 -30.70 -8.52 -0.17
C SER A 729 -31.22 -7.32 -0.97
N TYR A 730 -30.76 -7.12 -2.20
CA TYR A 730 -31.19 -6.00 -3.05
C TYR A 730 -32.50 -6.27 -3.81
N ASN A 731 -32.98 -7.52 -3.83
CA ASN A 731 -34.23 -7.94 -4.49
C ASN A 731 -34.40 -7.40 -5.92
N ARG A 732 -33.32 -7.36 -6.72
CA ARG A 732 -33.33 -6.73 -8.05
C ARG A 732 -34.39 -7.32 -9.00
N ALA A 733 -34.63 -8.63 -8.92
CA ALA A 733 -35.68 -9.31 -9.69
C ALA A 733 -37.08 -8.75 -9.39
N SER A 734 -37.41 -8.56 -8.11
CA SER A 734 -38.69 -7.98 -7.68
C SER A 734 -38.85 -6.52 -8.16
N ARG A 735 -37.76 -5.76 -8.24
CA ARG A 735 -37.79 -4.39 -8.78
C ARG A 735 -38.10 -4.34 -10.27
N GLN A 736 -37.54 -5.27 -11.04
CA GLN A 736 -37.82 -5.38 -12.47
C GLN A 736 -39.31 -5.68 -12.72
N SER A 737 -39.89 -6.62 -11.97
CA SER A 737 -41.33 -6.95 -12.06
C SER A 737 -42.24 -5.78 -11.66
N ALA A 738 -41.87 -5.03 -10.62
CA ALA A 738 -42.63 -3.84 -10.19
C ALA A 738 -42.56 -2.69 -11.21
N SER A 739 -41.47 -2.62 -11.98
CA SER A 739 -41.27 -1.59 -13.02
C SER A 739 -42.07 -1.87 -14.28
N THR A 740 -42.25 -3.15 -14.67
CA THR A 740 -43.02 -3.54 -15.86
C THR A 740 -44.53 -3.41 -15.67
N ASN A 741 -45.06 -3.68 -14.48
CA ASN A 741 -46.50 -3.74 -14.24
C ASN A 741 -47.20 -2.38 -14.29
N ASN A 742 -46.47 -1.26 -14.21
CA ASN A 742 -47.05 0.08 -14.24
C ASN A 742 -47.10 0.74 -15.63
N ILE A 743 -46.47 0.16 -16.64
CA ILE A 743 -46.44 0.74 -18.00
C ILE A 743 -47.71 0.38 -18.79
N GLY A 744 -48.48 -0.63 -18.34
CA GLY A 744 -49.66 -1.15 -19.04
C GLY A 744 -51.04 -0.64 -18.58
N GLN A 745 -51.16 0.18 -17.53
CA GLN A 745 -52.47 0.52 -16.94
C GLN A 745 -52.80 2.03 -16.83
N ALA A 746 -51.95 2.92 -17.33
CA ALA A 746 -52.21 4.38 -17.28
C ALA A 746 -52.96 4.94 -18.51
N GLY A 747 -53.71 4.10 -19.23
CA GLY A 747 -54.47 4.49 -20.42
C GLY A 747 -55.80 3.72 -20.52
N GLY A 748 -56.69 3.90 -19.55
CA GLY A 748 -58.01 3.28 -19.55
C GLY A 748 -59.05 4.26 -19.05
N ASN A 749 -59.84 4.80 -19.98
CA ASN A 749 -60.98 5.68 -19.74
C ASN A 749 -61.93 5.09 -18.69
N VAL A 750 -62.41 5.94 -17.80
CA VAL A 750 -63.62 5.72 -17.02
C VAL A 750 -64.79 5.65 -18.00
N ALA A 751 -65.32 4.44 -18.23
CA ALA A 751 -66.64 4.25 -18.83
C ALA A 751 -67.27 2.97 -18.25
N ASP A 752 -68.52 3.15 -17.82
CA ASP A 752 -69.39 2.18 -17.18
C ASP A 752 -69.78 0.98 -18.07
N ASN A 753 -70.24 -0.06 -17.36
CA ASN A 753 -71.15 -1.15 -17.75
C ASN A 753 -70.59 -2.42 -18.42
N GLY A 754 -70.55 -3.45 -17.57
CA GLY A 754 -70.90 -4.87 -17.75
C GLY A 754 -71.05 -5.48 -19.15
N ALA A 755 -70.32 -6.57 -19.37
CA ALA A 755 -70.84 -7.86 -19.86
C ALA A 755 -69.73 -8.92 -19.79
N ALA A 756 -70.12 -10.16 -19.49
CA ALA A 756 -69.26 -11.33 -19.45
C ALA A 756 -68.76 -11.74 -20.85
N SER A 757 -67.52 -12.23 -20.95
CA SER A 757 -67.18 -13.33 -21.85
C SER A 757 -65.84 -13.99 -21.48
N MET A 758 -65.81 -15.30 -21.67
CA MET A 758 -64.69 -16.21 -21.44
C MET A 758 -63.71 -16.23 -22.62
N SER A 759 -62.45 -16.54 -22.30
CA SER A 759 -61.49 -17.39 -23.04
C SER A 759 -60.98 -16.92 -24.41
N ILE A 760 -59.66 -16.95 -24.61
CA ILE A 760 -58.94 -17.97 -25.41
C ILE A 760 -57.45 -17.58 -25.56
N THR A 761 -56.64 -18.60 -25.39
CA THR A 761 -55.21 -18.78 -25.70
C THR A 761 -54.84 -18.43 -27.15
N SER A 762 -53.70 -17.80 -27.39
CA SER A 762 -52.89 -18.11 -28.58
C SER A 762 -51.42 -17.69 -28.43
N ALA A 763 -50.56 -18.67 -28.72
CA ALA A 763 -49.14 -18.55 -29.01
C ALA A 763 -48.93 -18.33 -30.54
N ILE A 764 -47.65 -18.36 -30.98
CA ILE A 764 -47.09 -18.34 -32.37
C ILE A 764 -46.65 -16.93 -32.78
N SER A 765 -45.36 -16.51 -32.75
CA SER A 765 -44.08 -16.98 -33.34
C SER A 765 -43.77 -16.41 -34.74
N ALA A 766 -42.51 -15.95 -34.94
CA ALA A 766 -41.69 -15.83 -36.16
C ALA A 766 -40.94 -14.47 -36.20
N VAL A 767 -39.60 -14.40 -36.12
CA VAL A 767 -38.54 -14.73 -37.11
C VAL A 767 -38.42 -13.69 -38.25
N GLY A 768 -37.22 -13.09 -38.34
CA GLY A 768 -36.66 -12.30 -39.45
C GLY A 768 -35.52 -11.41 -38.91
N ALA A 769 -34.23 -11.74 -39.01
CA ALA A 769 -33.36 -11.63 -40.20
C ALA A 769 -33.55 -10.27 -40.93
N SER A 770 -32.56 -9.45 -41.26
CA SER A 770 -31.10 -9.54 -41.29
C SER A 770 -30.55 -8.19 -41.84
N LEU A 771 -29.26 -7.94 -41.61
CA LEU A 771 -28.28 -7.32 -42.53
C LEU A 771 -28.28 -5.81 -42.88
N PHE A 772 -27.04 -5.37 -43.16
CA PHE A 772 -26.51 -4.10 -43.70
C PHE A 772 -26.25 -2.97 -42.69
N ALA A 773 -25.17 -2.18 -42.75
CA ALA A 773 -23.84 -2.26 -43.38
C ALA A 773 -23.11 -0.94 -43.00
N THR A 774 -21.85 -1.05 -42.57
CA THR A 774 -20.69 -0.20 -42.90
C THR A 774 -20.82 1.33 -43.13
N VAL A 775 -20.01 2.08 -42.35
CA VAL A 775 -19.01 3.11 -42.81
C VAL A 775 -19.50 4.52 -43.20
N PHE A 776 -19.11 5.59 -42.47
CA PHE A 776 -17.91 6.45 -42.65
C PHE A 776 -17.95 7.79 -41.86
N LEU A 777 -16.74 8.23 -41.45
CA LEU A 777 -16.15 9.60 -41.38
C LEU A 777 -16.50 10.59 -40.23
N LEU A 778 -15.42 10.83 -39.47
CA LEU A 778 -14.78 12.11 -39.12
C LEU A 778 -15.57 13.17 -38.33
N LEU A 779 -15.21 13.29 -37.06
CA LEU A 779 -14.22 14.27 -36.59
C LEU A 779 -13.41 13.70 -35.43
#